data_AF-A0A7Z2GA00-F1
#
_entry.id   AF-A0A7Z2GA00-F1
#
_cell.length_a   1.000
_cell.length_b   1.000
_cell.length_c   1.000
_cell.angle_alpha   90.00
_cell.angle_beta   90.00
_cell.angle_gamma   90.00
#
_symmetry.space_group_name_H-M   'P 1'
#
loop_
_entity.id
_entity.type
_entity.pdbx_description
1 polymer ?
#
loop_
_entity_poly.entity_id
_entity_poly.type
_entity_poly.pdbx_seq_one_letter_code
_entity_poly.pdbx_strand_id
1 'polypeptide(L)'
;MIFHRIGAAMLAAALTATVTPACEAQYTTDWIANTYGANATHVGNVARSMWVAPEGVIYTSSMWDENEGGVAIYQNGQSLGSIGGHGDFQGGAITGNATSLFVAMQYNTTYGSGNVGRYNRASGARDLLIAVSADTTEKLADVITGLATSGSLLYASDFPGNRVRVYTTDGVWQRDISVTGPGALTLDASGNLWVAQKSAGAVLEFSAAGQLLNTIQLASTARPSSLYFDSQTSQLMIGDSGPDMNIKNFSIAGTPAQTGTFGIQGGYLDTTTGTKGQVGDKRFTRVVGIGKDSAGMLYVLNNPWGGSWDLGRNGGTDLQAYDGTGTLRWKLQSLNFEGNAAPDPGTDGATFYGGMNLYSGTAGGTFVANTIDPFTYPSDPRINLADTARGEHFAQVANVGGQRILVAAGQNPDTFYFFHFNAASGYIAIPDYTLPGTAFNTAAPVRNGFCLDSKGDLWVGLDKTNVISHYPLTGFDSTGKPLWGAALATPVPATISRLTRIVYLPESDTMILTGEDASITDWTAVGTRVEVYHGWLAGNTGAPNPVITLTSANPKSIAAAGNYLFVGYMHTVPNIDAFNLTTGAIDTTLINSNPNAVYVGNDVDSMYGLRAYLRSTGQYVVTKDNYNAASAVVYRWTPVAASAAAAAAAVSPF
;
A
#
# COMPACT_ATOMS: atom_id res chain seq x y z
N MET A 1 81.13 -6.92 2.50
CA MET A 1 81.12 -5.71 1.66
C MET A 1 80.63 -6.14 0.27
N ILE A 2 79.35 -5.99 -0.05
CA ILE A 2 78.68 -4.73 -0.46
C ILE A 2 79.10 -4.37 -1.89
N PHE A 3 78.27 -4.08 -2.88
CA PHE A 3 76.82 -3.86 -3.07
C PHE A 3 76.64 -3.64 -4.61
N HIS A 4 75.41 -3.37 -5.04
CA HIS A 4 75.04 -2.52 -6.18
C HIS A 4 75.02 -3.20 -7.54
N ARG A 5 73.80 -3.56 -8.00
CA ARG A 5 73.17 -3.03 -9.24
C ARG A 5 71.97 -3.86 -9.69
N ILE A 6 71.00 -4.15 -8.81
CA ILE A 6 69.67 -4.58 -9.25
C ILE A 6 68.64 -4.00 -8.27
N GLY A 7 68.47 -2.69 -8.30
CA GLY A 7 67.61 -1.98 -7.33
C GLY A 7 66.82 -0.81 -7.88
N ALA A 8 66.76 -0.63 -9.20
CA ALA A 8 66.11 0.56 -9.79
C ALA A 8 65.08 0.27 -10.88
N ALA A 9 64.93 -0.97 -11.37
CA ALA A 9 64.01 -1.28 -12.47
C ALA A 9 62.71 -2.00 -12.04
N MET A 10 62.63 -2.55 -10.81
CA MET A 10 61.40 -3.20 -10.31
C MET A 10 60.61 -2.36 -9.28
N LEU A 11 61.06 -1.14 -8.96
CA LEU A 11 60.32 -0.25 -8.05
C LEU A 11 59.49 0.81 -8.79
N ALA A 12 59.67 0.96 -10.11
CA ALA A 12 58.94 1.94 -10.92
C ALA A 12 57.68 1.37 -11.62
N ALA A 13 57.52 0.03 -11.65
CA ALA A 13 56.35 -0.63 -12.25
C ALA A 13 55.30 -1.08 -11.23
N ALA A 14 55.58 -0.94 -9.93
CA ALA A 14 54.65 -1.29 -8.84
C ALA A 14 53.92 -0.08 -8.23
N LEU A 15 54.17 1.15 -8.72
CA LEU A 15 53.56 2.39 -8.20
C LEU A 15 52.66 3.14 -9.19
N THR A 16 52.17 2.46 -10.23
CA THR A 16 51.11 3.00 -11.10
C THR A 16 50.00 1.98 -11.31
N ALA A 17 49.58 1.31 -10.23
CA ALA A 17 48.16 0.98 -10.12
C ALA A 17 47.51 2.25 -9.59
N THR A 18 47.03 3.10 -10.49
CA THR A 18 45.97 4.04 -10.13
C THR A 18 44.80 3.17 -9.68
N VAL A 19 44.73 2.90 -8.37
CA VAL A 19 43.47 2.58 -7.72
C VAL A 19 42.66 3.86 -7.92
N THR A 20 41.97 3.96 -9.06
CA THR A 20 40.73 4.73 -9.10
C THR A 20 39.94 4.20 -7.91
N PRO A 21 39.67 5.00 -6.87
CA PRO A 21 38.68 4.55 -5.91
C PRO A 21 37.44 4.35 -6.77
N ALA A 22 36.98 3.11 -6.89
CA ALA A 22 35.57 2.93 -7.07
C ALA A 22 35.00 3.74 -5.91
N CYS A 23 34.37 4.87 -6.22
CA CYS A 23 33.51 5.56 -5.27
C CYS A 23 32.38 4.56 -5.05
N GLU A 24 32.62 3.53 -4.22
CA GLU A 24 31.57 2.67 -3.74
C GLU A 24 30.60 3.63 -3.06
N ALA A 25 29.39 3.69 -3.59
CA ALA A 25 28.37 4.54 -3.02
C ALA A 25 28.27 4.20 -1.53
N GLN A 26 28.40 5.22 -0.67
CA GLN A 26 28.40 5.06 0.79
C GLN A 26 27.09 4.41 1.30
N TYR A 27 26.06 4.40 0.46
CA TYR A 27 24.76 3.78 0.65
C TYR A 27 24.20 3.22 -0.67
N THR A 28 23.19 2.36 -0.58
CA THR A 28 22.44 1.84 -1.74
C THR A 28 20.98 2.28 -1.70
N THR A 29 20.38 2.48 -2.87
CA THR A 29 18.96 2.81 -3.05
C THR A 29 18.25 1.66 -3.75
N ASP A 30 17.12 1.27 -3.17
CA ASP A 30 16.33 0.11 -3.55
C ASP A 30 14.83 0.40 -3.30
N TRP A 31 13.93 -0.51 -3.65
CA TRP A 31 12.50 -0.34 -3.45
C TRP A 31 11.79 -1.64 -3.12
N ILE A 32 10.60 -1.52 -2.52
CA ILE A 32 9.65 -2.59 -2.28
C ILE A 32 8.22 -2.13 -2.59
N ALA A 33 7.29 -3.09 -2.63
CA ALA A 33 5.84 -2.89 -2.72
C ALA A 33 5.29 -2.44 -4.09
N ASN A 34 6.13 -2.29 -5.11
CA ASN A 34 5.70 -2.24 -6.51
C ASN A 34 6.57 -3.19 -7.33
N THR A 35 5.98 -3.91 -8.29
CA THR A 35 6.72 -4.85 -9.15
C THR A 35 7.87 -4.15 -9.87
N TYR A 36 7.70 -2.88 -10.27
CA TYR A 36 8.72 -2.10 -10.95
C TYR A 36 9.10 -0.86 -10.15
N GLY A 37 10.38 -0.52 -10.17
CA GLY A 37 10.93 0.60 -9.40
C GLY A 37 10.92 1.94 -10.14
N ALA A 38 10.86 1.93 -11.48
CA ALA A 38 10.89 3.14 -12.30
C ALA A 38 9.48 3.68 -12.55
N ASN A 39 9.34 5.01 -12.53
CA ASN A 39 8.05 5.69 -12.72
C ASN A 39 7.40 5.36 -14.07
N ALA A 40 8.17 5.21 -15.15
CA ALA A 40 7.61 4.94 -16.47
C ALA A 40 7.03 3.52 -16.63
N THR A 41 7.34 2.62 -15.70
CA THR A 41 6.98 1.19 -15.80
C THR A 41 6.21 0.68 -14.59
N HIS A 42 5.98 1.53 -13.57
CA HIS A 42 5.35 1.12 -12.33
C HIS A 42 3.95 0.55 -12.57
N VAL A 43 3.51 -0.33 -11.67
CA VAL A 43 2.14 -0.82 -11.69
C VAL A 43 1.25 0.24 -11.05
N GLY A 44 0.20 0.62 -11.77
CA GLY A 44 -0.81 1.57 -11.31
C GLY A 44 -1.55 1.09 -10.06
N ASN A 45 -1.85 2.06 -9.22
CA ASN A 45 -2.47 1.91 -7.93
C ASN A 45 -3.96 1.53 -8.04
N VAL A 46 -4.40 0.68 -7.11
CA VAL A 46 -5.77 0.19 -6.86
C VAL A 46 -6.67 0.02 -8.09
N ALA A 47 -6.28 -0.86 -9.00
CA ALA A 47 -7.17 -1.40 -10.02
C ALA A 47 -8.38 -2.08 -9.35
N ARG A 48 -9.62 -1.61 -9.51
CA ARG A 48 -10.82 -2.21 -8.88
C ARG A 48 -11.64 -3.07 -9.83
N SER A 49 -11.41 -2.93 -11.13
CA SER A 49 -11.97 -3.77 -12.17
C SER A 49 -10.97 -3.92 -13.31
N MET A 50 -11.15 -4.94 -14.14
CA MET A 50 -10.33 -5.14 -15.32
C MET A 50 -11.11 -5.73 -16.50
N TRP A 51 -10.60 -5.47 -17.69
CA TRP A 51 -11.01 -6.12 -18.93
C TRP A 51 -9.78 -6.64 -19.66
N VAL A 52 -9.87 -7.87 -20.17
CA VAL A 52 -8.81 -8.52 -20.94
C VAL A 52 -9.26 -8.62 -22.39
N ALA A 53 -8.50 -8.00 -23.28
CA ALA A 53 -8.72 -8.08 -24.71
C ALA A 53 -8.27 -9.46 -25.25
N PRO A 54 -8.88 -9.97 -26.34
CA PRO A 54 -8.54 -11.28 -26.90
C PRO A 54 -7.04 -11.47 -27.23
N GLU A 55 -6.34 -10.40 -27.58
CA GLU A 55 -4.90 -10.35 -27.87
C GLU A 55 -3.99 -10.29 -26.62
N GLY A 56 -4.56 -10.37 -25.41
CA GLY A 56 -3.80 -10.41 -24.15
C GLY A 56 -3.43 -9.05 -23.57
N VAL A 57 -3.99 -7.95 -24.11
CA VAL A 57 -3.87 -6.63 -23.48
C VAL A 57 -4.88 -6.53 -22.32
N ILE A 58 -4.41 -6.06 -21.18
CA ILE A 58 -5.17 -5.96 -19.93
C ILE A 58 -5.38 -4.48 -19.64
N TYR A 59 -6.62 -4.10 -19.42
CA TYR A 59 -6.99 -2.74 -19.02
C TYR A 59 -7.57 -2.81 -17.62
N THR A 60 -6.95 -2.09 -16.68
CA THR A 60 -7.44 -2.00 -15.31
C THR A 60 -7.96 -0.61 -15.03
N SER A 61 -9.06 -0.47 -14.29
CA SER A 61 -9.59 0.84 -13.89
C SER A 61 -9.44 1.07 -12.39
N SER A 62 -8.89 2.22 -12.02
CA SER A 62 -8.75 2.71 -10.66
C SER A 62 -9.39 4.09 -10.53
N MET A 63 -9.67 4.50 -9.29
CA MET A 63 -10.09 5.88 -9.03
C MET A 63 -8.90 6.83 -9.02
N TRP A 64 -7.74 6.36 -8.52
CA TRP A 64 -6.58 7.19 -8.34
C TRP A 64 -5.27 6.41 -8.52
N ASP A 65 -4.39 7.00 -9.31
CA ASP A 65 -2.95 6.77 -9.27
C ASP A 65 -2.29 8.13 -9.53
N GLU A 66 -1.19 8.44 -8.85
CA GLU A 66 -0.58 9.77 -8.91
C GLU A 66 0.05 10.09 -10.27
N ASN A 67 0.66 9.10 -10.94
CA ASN A 67 1.46 9.33 -12.16
C ASN A 67 1.04 8.47 -13.35
N GLU A 68 0.40 7.33 -13.16
CA GLU A 68 -0.12 6.47 -14.23
C GLU A 68 -1.48 6.99 -14.72
N GLY A 69 -2.35 7.50 -13.85
CA GLY A 69 -3.74 7.84 -14.19
C GLY A 69 -4.72 6.70 -13.91
N GLY A 70 -5.98 6.84 -14.33
CA GLY A 70 -7.06 5.96 -13.82
C GLY A 70 -7.43 4.74 -14.67
N VAL A 71 -6.86 4.58 -15.88
CA VAL A 71 -6.87 3.29 -16.61
C VAL A 71 -5.46 2.90 -17.01
N ALA A 72 -4.88 1.91 -16.33
CA ALA A 72 -3.56 1.37 -16.67
C ALA A 72 -3.67 0.21 -17.68
N ILE A 73 -2.67 0.09 -18.55
CA ILE A 73 -2.64 -0.88 -19.66
C ILE A 73 -1.42 -1.79 -19.50
N TYR A 74 -1.64 -3.10 -19.54
CA TYR A 74 -0.57 -4.08 -19.43
C TYR A 74 -0.62 -5.12 -20.54
N GLN A 75 0.53 -5.67 -20.90
CA GLN A 75 0.62 -6.88 -21.71
C GLN A 75 1.91 -7.62 -21.38
N ASN A 76 1.86 -8.95 -21.29
CA ASN A 76 3.04 -9.79 -21.00
C ASN A 76 3.82 -9.35 -19.74
N GLY A 77 3.10 -8.87 -18.72
CA GLY A 77 3.69 -8.39 -17.47
C GLY A 77 4.40 -7.04 -17.59
N GLN A 78 4.17 -6.22 -18.63
CA GLN A 78 4.77 -4.89 -18.78
C GLN A 78 3.69 -3.81 -18.89
N SER A 79 3.96 -2.60 -18.42
CA SER A 79 3.10 -1.43 -18.69
C SER A 79 3.22 -1.02 -20.16
N LEU A 80 2.09 -0.68 -20.77
CA LEU A 80 1.96 -0.07 -22.08
C LEU A 80 1.49 1.39 -21.99
N GLY A 81 1.46 1.95 -20.78
CA GLY A 81 0.95 3.28 -20.46
C GLY A 81 -0.51 3.24 -19.99
N SER A 82 -1.20 4.36 -20.18
CA SER A 82 -2.47 4.61 -19.52
C SER A 82 -3.42 5.51 -20.30
N ILE A 83 -4.67 5.58 -19.83
CA ILE A 83 -5.74 6.43 -20.36
C ILE A 83 -6.37 7.21 -19.19
N GLY A 84 -6.59 8.51 -19.41
CA GLY A 84 -7.27 9.40 -18.46
C GLY A 84 -6.38 9.82 -17.27
N GLY A 85 -6.85 10.82 -16.54
CA GLY A 85 -6.18 11.35 -15.36
C GLY A 85 -6.59 10.63 -14.07
N HIS A 86 -5.95 11.02 -12.97
CA HIS A 86 -6.36 10.64 -11.62
C HIS A 86 -7.72 11.28 -11.29
N GLY A 87 -8.64 10.50 -10.72
CA GLY A 87 -10.00 10.94 -10.39
C GLY A 87 -10.97 11.00 -11.58
N ASP A 88 -10.58 10.61 -12.80
CA ASP A 88 -11.49 10.57 -13.94
C ASP A 88 -12.53 9.43 -13.84
N PHE A 89 -12.14 8.30 -13.26
CA PHE A 89 -12.94 7.07 -13.21
C PHE A 89 -13.29 6.69 -11.79
N GLN A 90 -14.40 5.99 -11.57
CA GLN A 90 -14.72 5.44 -10.24
C GLN A 90 -13.95 4.12 -9.95
N GLY A 91 -13.36 3.50 -10.98
CA GLY A 91 -12.62 2.24 -10.88
C GLY A 91 -13.48 0.97 -10.88
N GLY A 92 -14.75 1.06 -10.49
CA GLY A 92 -15.61 -0.11 -10.23
C GLY A 92 -16.08 -0.92 -11.45
N ALA A 93 -16.00 -0.39 -12.67
CA ALA A 93 -16.41 -1.12 -13.86
C ALA A 93 -15.69 -0.68 -15.14
N ILE A 94 -15.27 -1.67 -15.94
CA ILE A 94 -14.64 -1.49 -17.26
C ILE A 94 -14.99 -2.68 -18.16
N THR A 95 -15.16 -2.43 -19.47
CA THR A 95 -15.24 -3.45 -20.52
C THR A 95 -14.66 -2.87 -21.81
N GLY A 96 -14.50 -3.68 -22.85
CA GLY A 96 -14.10 -3.21 -24.16
C GLY A 96 -14.49 -4.14 -25.30
N ASN A 97 -14.23 -3.68 -26.51
CA ASN A 97 -14.37 -4.43 -27.75
C ASN A 97 -13.11 -4.24 -28.62
N ALA A 98 -13.21 -4.55 -29.92
CA ALA A 98 -12.07 -4.45 -30.84
C ALA A 98 -11.46 -3.04 -30.91
N THR A 99 -12.25 -1.97 -30.81
CA THR A 99 -11.80 -0.59 -31.05
C THR A 99 -11.92 0.32 -29.84
N SER A 100 -12.77 -0.02 -28.87
CA SER A 100 -13.18 0.88 -27.80
C SER A 100 -13.13 0.23 -26.42
N LEU A 101 -12.82 1.03 -25.41
CA LEU A 101 -13.08 0.75 -24.01
C LEU A 101 -14.32 1.51 -23.56
N PHE A 102 -15.03 0.96 -22.59
CA PHE A 102 -16.14 1.59 -21.88
C PHE A 102 -15.81 1.54 -20.40
N VAL A 103 -15.72 2.71 -19.77
CA VAL A 103 -15.21 2.86 -18.40
C VAL A 103 -16.20 3.67 -17.59
N ALA A 104 -16.52 3.21 -16.38
CA ALA A 104 -17.38 3.95 -15.47
C ALA A 104 -16.69 5.22 -14.96
N MET A 105 -17.35 6.37 -15.13
CA MET A 105 -16.80 7.69 -14.83
C MET A 105 -17.05 8.07 -13.37
N GLN A 106 -16.09 8.76 -12.77
CA GLN A 106 -16.26 9.33 -11.45
C GLN A 106 -17.19 10.53 -11.49
N TYR A 107 -17.81 10.86 -10.36
CA TYR A 107 -18.50 12.13 -10.18
C TYR A 107 -17.62 13.31 -10.60
N ASN A 108 -18.16 14.21 -11.41
CA ASN A 108 -17.59 15.56 -11.54
C ASN A 108 -18.67 16.64 -11.60
N THR A 109 -18.26 17.90 -11.53
CA THR A 109 -19.18 19.06 -11.50
C THR A 109 -19.87 19.34 -12.84
N THR A 110 -19.41 18.74 -13.95
CA THR A 110 -19.96 18.98 -15.30
C THR A 110 -21.12 18.05 -15.62
N TYR A 111 -21.03 16.77 -15.26
CA TYR A 111 -22.04 15.76 -15.61
C TYR A 111 -22.53 14.92 -14.42
N GLY A 112 -22.07 15.20 -13.20
CA GLY A 112 -22.42 14.42 -12.01
C GLY A 112 -21.82 13.01 -12.03
N SER A 113 -22.49 12.05 -11.39
CA SER A 113 -22.14 10.62 -11.42
C SER A 113 -23.01 9.83 -12.42
N GLY A 114 -22.85 8.50 -12.47
CA GLY A 114 -23.73 7.62 -13.26
C GLY A 114 -23.48 7.61 -14.77
N ASN A 115 -22.28 8.00 -15.21
CA ASN A 115 -21.90 8.06 -16.62
C ASN A 115 -20.87 6.99 -16.98
N VAL A 116 -20.88 6.56 -18.25
CA VAL A 116 -19.87 5.68 -18.85
C VAL A 116 -19.20 6.40 -20.01
N GLY A 117 -17.87 6.50 -20.00
CA GLY A 117 -17.10 7.07 -21.10
C GLY A 117 -16.67 5.98 -22.08
N ARG A 118 -16.76 6.26 -23.38
CA ARG A 118 -16.16 5.43 -24.44
C ARG A 118 -14.84 6.03 -24.87
N TYR A 119 -13.80 5.21 -24.86
CA TYR A 119 -12.43 5.60 -25.20
C TYR A 119 -11.95 4.77 -26.38
N ASN A 120 -11.29 5.41 -27.35
CA ASN A 120 -10.63 4.68 -28.42
C ASN A 120 -9.39 3.95 -27.87
N ARG A 121 -9.27 2.65 -28.13
CA ARG A 121 -8.18 1.81 -27.60
C ARG A 121 -6.79 2.22 -28.11
N ALA A 122 -6.71 2.77 -29.31
CA ALA A 122 -5.44 3.14 -29.94
C ALA A 122 -4.97 4.55 -29.57
N SER A 123 -5.89 5.52 -29.50
CA SER A 123 -5.55 6.92 -29.20
C SER A 123 -5.72 7.31 -27.74
N GLY A 124 -6.45 6.52 -26.95
CA GLY A 124 -6.81 6.88 -25.57
C GLY A 124 -7.82 8.03 -25.46
N ALA A 125 -8.32 8.56 -26.58
CA ALA A 125 -9.25 9.69 -26.57
C ALA A 125 -10.66 9.24 -26.20
N ARG A 126 -11.33 9.98 -25.31
CA ARG A 126 -12.77 9.82 -25.05
C ARG A 126 -13.57 10.43 -26.20
N ASP A 127 -14.41 9.63 -26.86
CA ASP A 127 -15.22 10.08 -28.00
C ASP A 127 -16.74 10.09 -27.73
N LEU A 128 -17.18 9.45 -26.64
CA LEU A 128 -18.59 9.41 -26.25
C LEU A 128 -18.72 9.37 -24.72
N LEU A 129 -19.79 9.97 -24.21
CA LEU A 129 -20.23 9.89 -22.81
C LEU A 129 -21.69 9.44 -22.79
N ILE A 130 -21.98 8.36 -22.06
CA ILE A 130 -23.30 7.73 -21.99
C ILE A 130 -23.85 7.91 -20.58
N ALA A 131 -24.98 8.62 -20.46
CA ALA A 131 -25.70 8.74 -19.20
C ALA A 131 -26.46 7.43 -18.91
N VAL A 132 -26.01 6.70 -17.88
CA VAL A 132 -26.58 5.40 -17.51
C VAL A 132 -27.55 5.55 -16.34
N SER A 133 -27.15 6.19 -15.25
CA SER A 133 -28.04 6.37 -14.09
C SER A 133 -28.83 7.68 -14.16
N ALA A 134 -29.98 7.68 -13.50
CA ALA A 134 -30.71 8.92 -13.18
C ALA A 134 -30.11 9.63 -11.95
N ASP A 135 -29.41 8.88 -11.08
CA ASP A 135 -28.66 9.47 -9.98
C ASP A 135 -27.35 10.05 -10.51
N THR A 136 -27.18 11.35 -10.29
CA THR A 136 -26.02 12.13 -10.71
C THR A 136 -25.33 12.80 -9.52
N THR A 137 -25.75 12.47 -8.29
CA THR A 137 -25.37 13.20 -7.07
C THR A 137 -24.34 12.48 -6.22
N GLU A 138 -24.27 11.15 -6.34
CA GLU A 138 -23.34 10.31 -5.59
C GLU A 138 -21.88 10.69 -5.86
N LYS A 139 -21.07 10.79 -4.80
CA LYS A 139 -19.64 11.10 -4.85
C LYS A 139 -18.88 9.96 -4.19
N LEU A 140 -17.71 9.60 -4.74
CA LEU A 140 -16.88 8.51 -4.18
C LEU A 140 -17.69 7.22 -3.98
N ALA A 141 -18.56 6.91 -4.94
CA ALA A 141 -19.45 5.76 -4.90
C ALA A 141 -19.45 5.04 -6.25
N ASP A 142 -19.69 3.73 -6.22
CA ASP A 142 -19.89 2.95 -7.44
C ASP A 142 -21.36 3.04 -7.88
N VAL A 143 -21.67 4.00 -8.74
CA VAL A 143 -23.01 4.11 -9.36
C VAL A 143 -23.18 3.06 -10.46
N ILE A 144 -22.13 2.87 -11.26
CA ILE A 144 -22.06 1.83 -12.28
C ILE A 144 -21.20 0.69 -11.77
N THR A 145 -21.79 -0.48 -11.54
CA THR A 145 -21.17 -1.59 -10.80
C THR A 145 -20.77 -2.78 -11.67
N GLY A 146 -21.00 -2.69 -12.98
CA GLY A 146 -20.67 -3.72 -13.94
C GLY A 146 -20.90 -3.24 -15.37
N LEU A 147 -20.00 -3.65 -16.28
CA LEU A 147 -20.06 -3.36 -17.70
C LEU A 147 -19.68 -4.61 -18.50
N ALA A 148 -20.36 -4.83 -19.63
CA ALA A 148 -19.98 -5.83 -20.62
C ALA A 148 -20.46 -5.42 -22.01
N THR A 149 -19.78 -5.91 -23.02
CA THR A 149 -20.15 -5.72 -24.42
C THR A 149 -20.40 -7.06 -25.10
N SER A 150 -21.37 -7.10 -26.00
CA SER A 150 -21.60 -8.24 -26.89
C SER A 150 -22.15 -7.75 -28.23
N GLY A 151 -21.45 -8.09 -29.32
CA GLY A 151 -21.74 -7.54 -30.65
C GLY A 151 -21.73 -6.01 -30.64
N SER A 152 -22.84 -5.41 -31.06
CA SER A 152 -23.06 -3.95 -31.09
C SER A 152 -23.69 -3.39 -29.81
N LEU A 153 -23.79 -4.17 -28.74
CA LEU A 153 -24.45 -3.78 -27.49
C LEU A 153 -23.47 -3.57 -26.33
N LEU A 154 -23.82 -2.60 -25.48
CA LEU A 154 -23.24 -2.33 -24.17
C LEU A 154 -24.30 -2.57 -23.09
N TYR A 155 -23.93 -3.33 -22.06
CA TYR A 155 -24.74 -3.60 -20.88
C TYR A 155 -24.10 -2.89 -19.69
N ALA A 156 -24.90 -2.15 -18.92
CA ALA A 156 -24.41 -1.41 -17.76
C ALA A 156 -25.32 -1.60 -16.55
N SER A 157 -24.74 -2.08 -15.44
CA SER A 157 -25.41 -2.19 -14.15
C SER A 157 -25.59 -0.80 -13.53
N ASP A 158 -26.83 -0.32 -13.48
CA ASP A 158 -27.24 0.91 -12.81
C ASP A 158 -27.66 0.54 -11.38
N PHE A 159 -26.75 0.71 -10.42
CA PHE A 159 -26.96 0.24 -9.05
C PHE A 159 -28.09 0.99 -8.33
N PRO A 160 -28.11 2.35 -8.29
CA PRO A 160 -29.23 3.08 -7.69
C PRO A 160 -30.57 2.82 -8.39
N GLY A 161 -30.53 2.62 -9.71
CA GLY A 161 -31.72 2.34 -10.52
C GLY A 161 -32.27 0.93 -10.41
N ASN A 162 -31.58 -0.01 -9.73
CA ASN A 162 -31.96 -1.43 -9.64
C ASN A 162 -32.30 -2.04 -11.02
N ARG A 163 -31.40 -1.85 -11.97
CA ARG A 163 -31.56 -2.35 -13.34
C ARG A 163 -30.24 -2.51 -14.07
N VAL A 164 -30.23 -3.36 -15.09
CA VAL A 164 -29.20 -3.34 -16.14
C VAL A 164 -29.77 -2.59 -17.33
N ARG A 165 -29.07 -1.57 -17.80
CA ARG A 165 -29.45 -0.79 -18.99
C ARG A 165 -28.66 -1.27 -20.20
N VAL A 166 -29.35 -1.42 -21.32
CA VAL A 166 -28.77 -1.89 -22.58
C VAL A 166 -28.76 -0.75 -23.58
N TYR A 167 -27.58 -0.50 -24.16
CA TYR A 167 -27.34 0.49 -25.19
C TYR A 167 -26.72 -0.17 -26.41
N THR A 168 -26.75 0.49 -27.56
CA THR A 168 -25.73 0.21 -28.59
C THR A 168 -24.37 0.70 -28.10
N THR A 169 -23.29 0.20 -28.70
CA THR A 169 -21.93 0.71 -28.47
C THR A 169 -21.74 2.17 -28.87
N ASP A 170 -22.69 2.73 -29.63
CA ASP A 170 -22.80 4.16 -29.98
C ASP A 170 -23.66 4.97 -28.99
N GLY A 171 -24.07 4.37 -27.88
CA GLY A 171 -24.78 5.05 -26.79
C GLY A 171 -26.29 5.18 -26.98
N VAL A 172 -26.89 4.50 -27.96
CA VAL A 172 -28.34 4.54 -28.18
C VAL A 172 -29.03 3.55 -27.25
N TRP A 173 -29.83 4.04 -26.30
CA TRP A 173 -30.59 3.20 -25.38
C TRP A 173 -31.52 2.24 -26.15
N GLN A 174 -31.58 0.99 -25.68
CA GLN A 174 -32.40 -0.07 -26.27
C GLN A 174 -33.51 -0.52 -25.32
N ARG A 175 -33.17 -0.82 -24.07
CA ARG A 175 -34.09 -1.31 -23.02
C ARG A 175 -33.44 -1.34 -21.65
N ASP A 176 -34.27 -1.53 -20.63
CA ASP A 176 -33.83 -1.84 -19.26
C ASP A 176 -34.26 -3.26 -18.89
N ILE A 177 -33.47 -3.93 -18.04
CA ILE A 177 -33.78 -5.22 -17.41
C ILE A 177 -33.79 -4.99 -15.90
N SER A 178 -34.93 -5.22 -15.24
CA SER A 178 -35.06 -5.01 -13.80
C SER A 178 -34.26 -6.04 -13.00
N VAL A 179 -33.33 -5.58 -12.17
CA VAL A 179 -32.47 -6.43 -11.33
C VAL A 179 -32.12 -5.66 -10.07
N THR A 180 -32.45 -6.17 -8.89
CA THR A 180 -32.10 -5.49 -7.64
C THR A 180 -30.60 -5.60 -7.35
N GLY A 181 -29.98 -4.50 -6.91
CA GLY A 181 -28.55 -4.44 -6.60
C GLY A 181 -27.63 -5.11 -7.64
N PRO A 182 -27.74 -4.74 -8.93
CA PRO A 182 -26.97 -5.37 -9.99
C PRO A 182 -25.48 -5.05 -9.78
N GLY A 183 -24.60 -6.03 -9.97
CA GLY A 183 -23.16 -5.91 -9.82
C GLY A 183 -22.42 -6.21 -11.12
N ALA A 184 -21.30 -6.93 -11.02
CA ALA A 184 -20.56 -7.43 -12.17
C ALA A 184 -21.47 -8.25 -13.10
N LEU A 185 -21.24 -8.14 -14.41
CA LEU A 185 -22.02 -8.83 -15.41
C LEU A 185 -21.15 -9.39 -16.55
N THR A 186 -21.63 -10.43 -17.22
CA THR A 186 -20.99 -11.02 -18.41
C THR A 186 -22.05 -11.60 -19.34
N LEU A 187 -21.68 -11.90 -20.58
CA LEU A 187 -22.57 -12.49 -21.59
C LEU A 187 -22.03 -13.87 -21.96
N ASP A 188 -22.91 -14.87 -22.07
CA ASP A 188 -22.52 -16.17 -22.61
C ASP A 188 -22.57 -16.24 -24.14
N ALA A 189 -22.17 -17.38 -24.70
CA ALA A 189 -22.16 -17.62 -26.14
C ALA A 189 -23.54 -17.54 -26.82
N SER A 190 -24.63 -17.70 -26.06
CA SER A 190 -26.00 -17.57 -26.56
C SER A 190 -26.52 -16.12 -26.49
N GLY A 191 -25.72 -15.20 -25.91
CA GLY A 191 -26.11 -13.83 -25.67
C GLY A 191 -26.99 -13.64 -24.43
N ASN A 192 -27.06 -14.63 -23.54
CA ASN A 192 -27.72 -14.46 -22.26
C ASN A 192 -26.84 -13.66 -21.30
N LEU A 193 -27.46 -12.79 -20.53
CA LEU A 193 -26.85 -11.91 -19.56
C LEU A 193 -26.79 -12.56 -18.19
N TRP A 194 -25.59 -12.65 -17.63
CA TRP A 194 -25.35 -13.09 -16.27
C TRP A 194 -25.04 -11.88 -15.38
N VAL A 195 -25.79 -11.71 -14.29
CA VAL A 195 -25.67 -10.54 -13.38
C VAL A 195 -25.44 -11.02 -11.95
N ALA A 196 -24.35 -10.58 -11.33
CA ALA A 196 -24.10 -10.84 -9.93
C ALA A 196 -24.94 -9.94 -9.03
N GLN A 197 -25.55 -10.50 -8.00
CA GLN A 197 -26.16 -9.77 -6.89
C GLN A 197 -25.29 -9.98 -5.65
N LYS A 198 -24.27 -9.13 -5.51
CA LYS A 198 -23.18 -9.30 -4.52
C LYS A 198 -23.69 -9.52 -3.10
N SER A 199 -24.62 -8.68 -2.63
CA SER A 199 -25.17 -8.76 -1.26
C SER A 199 -26.11 -9.93 -1.05
N ALA A 200 -26.75 -10.44 -2.12
CA ALA A 200 -27.64 -11.60 -2.06
C ALA A 200 -26.90 -12.94 -2.20
N GLY A 201 -25.61 -12.91 -2.56
CA GLY A 201 -24.84 -14.14 -2.82
C GLY A 201 -25.41 -14.93 -4.01
N ALA A 202 -25.93 -14.25 -5.03
CA ALA A 202 -26.58 -14.90 -6.18
C ALA A 202 -26.03 -14.39 -7.51
N VAL A 203 -26.19 -15.19 -8.56
CA VAL A 203 -25.98 -14.78 -9.95
C VAL A 203 -27.22 -15.15 -10.77
N LEU A 204 -27.81 -14.16 -11.43
CA LEU A 204 -29.03 -14.31 -12.23
C LEU A 204 -28.68 -14.43 -13.71
N GLU A 205 -29.36 -15.31 -14.43
CA GLU A 205 -29.30 -15.41 -15.89
C GLU A 205 -30.56 -14.81 -16.51
N PHE A 206 -30.38 -13.92 -17.47
CA PHE A 206 -31.45 -13.36 -18.29
C PHE A 206 -31.22 -13.71 -19.75
N SER A 207 -32.29 -14.04 -20.46
CA SER A 207 -32.22 -14.20 -21.91
C SER A 207 -31.80 -12.90 -22.59
N ALA A 208 -31.38 -13.00 -23.85
CA ALA A 208 -31.22 -11.83 -24.71
C ALA A 208 -32.51 -11.01 -24.88
N ALA A 209 -33.69 -11.46 -24.41
CA ALA A 209 -34.92 -10.67 -24.36
C ALA A 209 -35.15 -9.94 -23.01
N GLY A 210 -34.33 -10.23 -21.99
CA GLY A 210 -34.48 -9.73 -20.61
C GLY A 210 -35.39 -10.59 -19.73
N GLN A 211 -35.71 -11.83 -20.14
CA GLN A 211 -36.48 -12.77 -19.31
C GLN A 211 -35.55 -13.53 -18.38
N LEU A 212 -35.89 -13.62 -17.08
CA LEU A 212 -35.12 -14.44 -16.14
C LEU A 212 -35.21 -15.91 -16.55
N LEU A 213 -34.06 -16.58 -16.67
CA LEU A 213 -33.94 -17.98 -17.06
C LEU A 213 -33.54 -18.85 -15.88
N ASN A 214 -32.47 -18.49 -15.17
CA ASN A 214 -31.92 -19.26 -14.07
C ASN A 214 -31.39 -18.35 -12.94
N THR A 215 -31.20 -18.95 -11.78
CA THR A 215 -30.52 -18.34 -10.62
C THR A 215 -29.51 -19.34 -10.06
N ILE A 216 -28.24 -18.93 -9.99
CA ILE A 216 -27.21 -19.62 -9.22
C ILE A 216 -27.23 -19.00 -7.82
N GLN A 217 -27.70 -19.77 -6.84
CA GLN A 217 -27.58 -19.40 -5.43
C GLN A 217 -26.26 -19.92 -4.88
N LEU A 218 -25.39 -19.01 -4.44
CA LEU A 218 -24.15 -19.35 -3.76
C LEU A 218 -24.38 -19.48 -2.24
N ALA A 219 -23.33 -19.89 -1.52
CA ALA A 219 -23.32 -19.87 -0.06
C ALA A 219 -23.68 -18.47 0.46
N SER A 220 -24.35 -18.39 1.61
CA SER A 220 -24.89 -17.13 2.17
C SER A 220 -23.82 -16.07 2.47
N THR A 221 -22.57 -16.49 2.71
CA THR A 221 -21.42 -15.61 2.95
C THR A 221 -20.67 -15.25 1.67
N ALA A 222 -20.98 -15.87 0.53
CA ALA A 222 -20.38 -15.53 -0.76
C ALA A 222 -20.75 -14.11 -1.18
N ARG A 223 -19.82 -13.43 -1.83
CA ARG A 223 -19.96 -12.08 -2.39
C ARG A 223 -19.46 -12.13 -3.83
N PRO A 224 -20.28 -12.60 -4.79
CA PRO A 224 -19.88 -12.65 -6.20
C PRO A 224 -19.59 -11.24 -6.69
N SER A 225 -18.33 -10.96 -7.02
CA SER A 225 -17.87 -9.59 -7.31
C SER A 225 -17.24 -9.43 -8.69
N SER A 226 -16.96 -10.52 -9.39
CA SER A 226 -16.54 -10.52 -10.78
C SER A 226 -17.10 -11.74 -11.52
N LEU A 227 -17.49 -11.56 -12.78
CA LEU A 227 -17.98 -12.64 -13.64
C LEU A 227 -17.17 -12.67 -14.93
N TYR A 228 -16.86 -13.87 -15.42
CA TYR A 228 -16.26 -14.07 -16.73
C TYR A 228 -16.84 -15.32 -17.37
N PHE A 229 -17.31 -15.21 -18.62
CA PHE A 229 -17.67 -16.36 -19.43
C PHE A 229 -16.46 -16.78 -20.27
N ASP A 230 -15.98 -18.00 -20.04
CA ASP A 230 -14.92 -18.61 -20.82
C ASP A 230 -15.52 -19.33 -22.04
N SER A 231 -15.38 -18.71 -23.22
CA SER A 231 -15.90 -19.25 -24.48
C SER A 231 -15.17 -20.52 -24.95
N GLN A 232 -13.95 -20.77 -24.49
CA GLN A 232 -13.19 -21.97 -24.88
C GLN A 232 -13.72 -23.22 -24.16
N THR A 233 -14.15 -23.06 -22.91
CA THR A 233 -14.66 -24.17 -22.08
C THR A 233 -16.18 -24.14 -21.89
N SER A 234 -16.85 -23.08 -22.35
CA SER A 234 -18.27 -22.81 -22.10
C SER A 234 -18.62 -22.80 -20.61
N GLN A 235 -17.72 -22.25 -19.78
CA GLN A 235 -17.89 -22.15 -18.34
C GLN A 235 -18.10 -20.71 -17.88
N LEU A 236 -18.96 -20.53 -16.90
CA LEU A 236 -19.06 -19.28 -16.14
C LEU A 236 -18.11 -19.36 -14.95
N MET A 237 -17.20 -18.39 -14.84
CA MET A 237 -16.30 -18.20 -13.71
C MET A 237 -16.83 -17.07 -12.82
N ILE A 238 -16.99 -17.37 -11.53
CA ILE A 238 -17.54 -16.45 -10.52
C ILE A 238 -16.48 -16.18 -9.47
N GLY A 239 -15.95 -14.97 -9.44
CA GLY A 239 -14.99 -14.52 -8.42
C GLY A 239 -15.71 -14.08 -7.15
N ASP A 240 -15.24 -14.60 -6.01
CA ASP A 240 -15.84 -14.35 -4.71
C ASP A 240 -14.96 -13.42 -3.85
N SER A 241 -15.54 -12.33 -3.36
CA SER A 241 -14.91 -11.44 -2.39
C SER A 241 -15.34 -11.70 -0.93
N GLY A 242 -16.12 -12.75 -0.70
CA GLY A 242 -16.52 -13.25 0.62
C GLY A 242 -15.48 -14.20 1.21
N PRO A 243 -15.75 -14.88 2.34
CA PRO A 243 -14.75 -15.66 3.09
C PRO A 243 -14.04 -16.77 2.32
N ASP A 244 -14.67 -17.29 1.25
CA ASP A 244 -14.05 -18.32 0.39
C ASP A 244 -12.90 -17.75 -0.46
N MET A 245 -13.00 -16.47 -0.87
CA MET A 245 -11.99 -15.75 -1.67
C MET A 245 -11.51 -16.53 -2.91
N ASN A 246 -12.39 -17.34 -3.50
CA ASN A 246 -12.06 -18.30 -4.53
C ASN A 246 -12.86 -18.00 -5.82
N ILE A 247 -12.43 -18.58 -6.93
CA ILE A 247 -13.16 -18.55 -8.20
C ILE A 247 -13.94 -19.85 -8.34
N LYS A 248 -15.25 -19.78 -8.55
CA LYS A 248 -16.12 -20.94 -8.77
C LYS A 248 -16.41 -21.10 -10.25
N ASN A 249 -16.21 -22.30 -10.77
CA ASN A 249 -16.47 -22.63 -12.18
C ASN A 249 -17.80 -23.36 -12.29
N PHE A 250 -18.65 -22.89 -13.20
CA PHE A 250 -19.97 -23.47 -13.47
C PHE A 250 -20.07 -23.89 -14.94
N SER A 251 -20.57 -25.11 -15.16
CA SER A 251 -21.16 -25.46 -16.45
C SER A 251 -22.52 -24.77 -16.54
N ILE A 252 -22.77 -24.12 -17.67
CA ILE A 252 -24.04 -23.43 -17.96
C ILE A 252 -24.80 -24.07 -19.12
N ALA A 253 -24.36 -25.24 -19.58
CA ALA A 253 -25.11 -26.04 -20.54
C ALA A 253 -26.34 -26.66 -19.83
N GLY A 254 -27.53 -26.10 -20.08
CA GLY A 254 -28.75 -26.50 -19.39
C GLY A 254 -28.86 -25.86 -18.00
N THR A 255 -29.22 -26.64 -16.98
CA THR A 255 -29.28 -26.14 -15.60
C THR A 255 -27.87 -25.89 -15.07
N PRO A 256 -27.56 -24.69 -14.56
CA PRO A 256 -26.21 -24.38 -14.06
C PRO A 256 -25.77 -25.31 -12.94
N ALA A 257 -24.54 -25.83 -13.05
CA ALA A 257 -23.95 -26.73 -12.06
C ALA A 257 -22.47 -26.40 -11.84
N GLN A 258 -22.05 -26.33 -10.58
CA GLN A 258 -20.65 -26.06 -10.24
C GLN A 258 -19.79 -27.28 -10.64
N THR A 259 -18.73 -27.04 -11.41
CA THR A 259 -17.81 -28.06 -11.90
C THR A 259 -16.48 -28.06 -11.16
N GLY A 260 -16.13 -26.98 -10.46
CA GLY A 260 -14.91 -26.89 -9.66
C GLY A 260 -14.63 -25.49 -9.15
N THR A 261 -13.40 -25.28 -8.68
CA THR A 261 -12.88 -23.98 -8.28
C THR A 261 -11.48 -23.74 -8.84
N PHE A 262 -11.08 -22.48 -8.91
CA PHE A 262 -9.71 -22.05 -9.24
C PHE A 262 -9.20 -21.13 -8.13
N GLY A 263 -8.48 -21.72 -7.18
CA GLY A 263 -8.02 -21.02 -5.99
C GLY A 263 -8.08 -21.92 -4.75
N ILE A 264 -7.42 -21.48 -3.68
CA ILE A 264 -7.50 -22.12 -2.38
C ILE A 264 -8.73 -21.56 -1.66
N GLN A 265 -9.62 -22.45 -1.19
CA GLN A 265 -10.78 -22.05 -0.39
C GLN A 265 -10.31 -21.41 0.91
N GLY A 266 -10.81 -20.22 1.21
CA GLY A 266 -10.31 -19.40 2.32
C GLY A 266 -9.08 -18.56 1.98
N GLY A 267 -8.57 -18.65 0.74
CA GLY A 267 -7.54 -17.77 0.21
C GLY A 267 -6.31 -17.63 1.12
N TYR A 268 -5.88 -16.38 1.35
CA TYR A 268 -4.78 -16.06 2.26
C TYR A 268 -5.07 -16.35 3.75
N LEU A 269 -6.33 -16.59 4.13
CA LEU A 269 -6.73 -16.94 5.51
C LEU A 269 -6.74 -18.45 5.77
N ASP A 270 -6.62 -19.29 4.74
CA ASP A 270 -6.56 -20.73 4.90
C ASP A 270 -5.29 -21.15 5.66
N THR A 271 -5.48 -21.91 6.74
CA THR A 271 -4.39 -22.40 7.60
C THR A 271 -3.88 -23.78 7.20
N THR A 272 -4.51 -24.44 6.22
CA THR A 272 -4.14 -25.80 5.83
C THR A 272 -3.00 -25.81 4.80
N THR A 273 -2.97 -24.82 3.90
CA THR A 273 -1.98 -24.70 2.82
C THR A 273 -0.96 -23.57 3.04
N GLY A 274 -1.06 -22.83 4.15
CA GLY A 274 -0.15 -21.73 4.49
C GLY A 274 -0.46 -21.11 5.84
N THR A 275 0.32 -20.09 6.22
CA THR A 275 0.07 -19.31 7.43
C THR A 275 -1.11 -18.36 7.21
N LYS A 276 -2.00 -18.20 8.20
CA LYS A 276 -3.10 -17.22 8.10
C LYS A 276 -2.54 -15.81 7.81
N GLY A 277 -3.08 -15.12 6.82
CA GLY A 277 -2.58 -13.84 6.33
C GLY A 277 -1.53 -13.94 5.21
N GLN A 278 -0.91 -15.11 5.01
CA GLN A 278 0.10 -15.31 3.97
C GLN A 278 -0.54 -15.34 2.58
N VAL A 279 -0.08 -14.43 1.72
CA VAL A 279 -0.49 -14.39 0.31
C VAL A 279 0.38 -15.30 -0.54
N GLY A 280 -0.07 -15.64 -1.74
CA GLY A 280 0.67 -16.58 -2.59
C GLY A 280 -0.05 -16.94 -3.87
N ASP A 281 0.53 -17.89 -4.59
CA ASP A 281 -0.13 -18.54 -5.73
C ASP A 281 -1.49 -19.10 -5.29
N LYS A 282 -2.57 -18.69 -5.97
CA LYS A 282 -3.97 -19.09 -5.68
C LYS A 282 -4.51 -18.83 -4.27
N ARG A 283 -3.70 -18.26 -3.36
CA ARG A 283 -4.10 -17.79 -2.02
C ARG A 283 -4.61 -16.36 -2.13
N PHE A 284 -5.73 -16.21 -2.83
CA PHE A 284 -6.28 -14.89 -3.13
C PHE A 284 -6.76 -14.17 -1.88
N THR A 285 -6.78 -12.84 -1.96
CA THR A 285 -7.27 -11.95 -0.88
C THR A 285 -8.68 -11.45 -1.17
N ARG A 286 -8.94 -10.94 -2.37
CA ARG A 286 -10.26 -10.47 -2.80
C ARG A 286 -10.37 -10.48 -4.32
N VAL A 287 -10.97 -11.51 -4.91
CA VAL A 287 -11.11 -11.61 -6.37
C VAL A 287 -12.13 -10.59 -6.87
N VAL A 288 -11.66 -9.55 -7.57
CA VAL A 288 -12.48 -8.43 -8.09
C VAL A 288 -12.44 -8.32 -9.61
N GLY A 289 -11.66 -9.16 -10.29
CA GLY A 289 -11.63 -9.23 -11.74
C GLY A 289 -11.14 -10.58 -12.24
N ILE A 290 -11.74 -11.06 -13.33
CA ILE A 290 -11.36 -12.29 -14.03
C ILE A 290 -11.39 -12.00 -15.53
N GLY A 291 -10.40 -12.49 -16.27
CA GLY A 291 -10.42 -12.47 -17.73
C GLY A 291 -9.46 -13.50 -18.31
N LYS A 292 -9.75 -13.97 -19.53
CA LYS A 292 -8.80 -14.77 -20.33
C LYS A 292 -8.55 -14.13 -21.67
N ASP A 293 -7.35 -14.34 -22.18
CA ASP A 293 -7.03 -14.04 -23.58
C ASP A 293 -7.31 -15.26 -24.50
N SER A 294 -7.17 -15.05 -25.81
CA SER A 294 -7.41 -16.09 -26.82
C SER A 294 -6.39 -17.24 -26.77
N ALA A 295 -5.23 -17.04 -26.13
CA ALA A 295 -4.25 -18.10 -25.90
C ALA A 295 -4.60 -18.97 -24.68
N GLY A 296 -5.62 -18.58 -23.91
CA GLY A 296 -6.07 -19.30 -22.71
C GLY A 296 -5.32 -18.91 -21.44
N MET A 297 -4.53 -17.83 -21.45
CA MET A 297 -3.94 -17.28 -20.22
C MET A 297 -5.07 -16.68 -19.38
N LEU A 298 -5.15 -17.09 -18.12
CA LEU A 298 -6.10 -16.57 -17.13
C LEU A 298 -5.45 -15.46 -16.32
N TYR A 299 -6.13 -14.33 -16.24
CA TYR A 299 -5.76 -13.19 -15.43
C TYR A 299 -6.74 -13.09 -14.26
N VAL A 300 -6.20 -12.91 -13.06
CA VAL A 300 -6.98 -12.74 -11.83
C VAL A 300 -6.52 -11.49 -11.11
N LEU A 301 -7.42 -10.53 -10.95
CA LEU A 301 -7.22 -9.35 -10.11
C LEU A 301 -7.73 -9.66 -8.71
N ASN A 302 -6.82 -9.77 -7.75
CA ASN A 302 -7.10 -10.22 -6.38
C ASN A 302 -6.56 -9.23 -5.34
N ASN A 303 -7.26 -8.13 -5.13
CA ASN A 303 -6.67 -7.03 -4.37
C ASN A 303 -6.61 -7.32 -2.87
N PRO A 304 -5.48 -7.00 -2.21
CA PRO A 304 -5.40 -7.08 -0.76
C PRO A 304 -6.47 -6.24 -0.08
N TRP A 305 -6.84 -6.62 1.14
CA TRP A 305 -7.72 -5.82 1.96
C TRP A 305 -6.99 -4.56 2.44
N GLY A 306 -7.76 -3.49 2.55
CA GLY A 306 -7.26 -2.12 2.70
C GLY A 306 -8.03 -1.14 1.83
N GLY A 307 -7.89 0.14 2.14
CA GLY A 307 -8.66 1.22 1.52
C GLY A 307 -10.08 1.32 2.08
N SER A 308 -10.51 2.53 2.39
CA SER A 308 -11.77 2.81 3.07
C SER A 308 -12.72 3.64 2.20
N TRP A 309 -12.83 4.93 2.49
CA TRP A 309 -13.94 5.80 2.10
C TRP A 309 -13.86 6.37 0.67
N ASP A 310 -12.68 6.41 0.06
CA ASP A 310 -12.40 7.12 -1.19
C ASP A 310 -12.33 6.19 -2.40
N LEU A 311 -13.27 5.25 -2.48
CA LEU A 311 -13.24 4.17 -3.48
C LEU A 311 -11.94 3.39 -3.45
N GLY A 312 -11.36 3.26 -2.25
CA GLY A 312 -10.13 2.53 -2.04
C GLY A 312 -8.93 3.13 -2.75
N ARG A 313 -8.80 4.45 -2.88
CA ARG A 313 -7.58 5.14 -3.37
C ARG A 313 -6.31 4.56 -2.75
N ASN A 314 -6.39 4.20 -1.46
CA ASN A 314 -5.26 3.68 -0.71
C ASN A 314 -5.32 2.14 -0.55
N GLY A 315 -6.04 1.42 -1.41
CA GLY A 315 -5.94 -0.04 -1.51
C GLY A 315 -4.64 -0.51 -2.18
N GLY A 316 -4.66 -1.71 -2.78
CA GLY A 316 -3.56 -2.19 -3.61
C GLY A 316 -4.05 -2.98 -4.83
N THR A 317 -3.19 -3.10 -5.84
CA THR A 317 -3.35 -3.94 -7.03
C THR A 317 -2.52 -5.22 -6.84
N ASP A 318 -3.14 -6.40 -6.99
CA ASP A 318 -2.43 -7.67 -7.19
C ASP A 318 -3.06 -8.45 -8.35
N LEU A 319 -2.45 -8.31 -9.52
CA LEU A 319 -2.83 -8.97 -10.76
C LEU A 319 -1.92 -10.18 -10.99
N GLN A 320 -2.51 -11.36 -11.16
CA GLN A 320 -1.79 -12.60 -11.36
C GLN A 320 -2.19 -13.24 -12.69
N ALA A 321 -1.20 -13.72 -13.46
CA ALA A 321 -1.41 -14.40 -14.73
C ALA A 321 -1.06 -15.89 -14.65
N TYR A 322 -1.92 -16.73 -15.21
CA TYR A 322 -1.86 -18.18 -15.12
C TYR A 322 -1.98 -18.81 -16.50
N ASP A 323 -1.10 -19.75 -16.84
CA ASP A 323 -1.24 -20.48 -18.11
C ASP A 323 -2.44 -21.43 -18.11
N GLY A 324 -2.71 -22.07 -19.25
CA GLY A 324 -3.84 -22.99 -19.40
C GLY A 324 -3.82 -24.23 -18.47
N THR A 325 -2.70 -24.49 -17.79
CA THR A 325 -2.60 -25.54 -16.74
C THR A 325 -2.92 -25.01 -15.35
N GLY A 326 -3.10 -23.69 -15.22
CA GLY A 326 -3.26 -23.00 -13.96
C GLY A 326 -1.94 -22.76 -13.24
N THR A 327 -0.80 -22.75 -13.94
CA THR A 327 0.50 -22.43 -13.35
C THR A 327 0.72 -20.92 -13.41
N LEU A 328 1.04 -20.30 -12.27
CA LEU A 328 1.36 -18.88 -12.20
C LEU A 328 2.58 -18.56 -13.08
N ARG A 329 2.44 -17.54 -13.93
CA ARG A 329 3.47 -17.09 -14.87
C ARG A 329 4.17 -15.83 -14.40
N TRP A 330 3.40 -14.85 -13.96
CA TRP A 330 3.89 -13.57 -13.47
C TRP A 330 2.83 -12.85 -12.64
N LYS A 331 3.26 -11.82 -11.91
CA LYS A 331 2.42 -10.93 -11.11
C LYS A 331 2.73 -9.47 -11.45
N LEU A 332 1.72 -8.62 -11.33
CA LEU A 332 1.84 -7.16 -11.34
C LEU A 332 1.21 -6.62 -10.06
N GLN A 333 2.02 -5.92 -9.27
CA GLN A 333 1.69 -5.53 -7.91
C GLN A 333 1.99 -4.06 -7.65
N SER A 334 1.04 -3.38 -7.02
CA SER A 334 1.14 -2.02 -6.51
C SER A 334 0.49 -2.02 -5.12
N LEU A 335 1.29 -2.03 -4.07
CA LEU A 335 0.87 -2.48 -2.74
C LEU A 335 1.08 -1.45 -1.63
N ASN A 336 1.64 -0.28 -1.96
CA ASN A 336 1.89 0.78 -1.00
C ASN A 336 1.73 2.16 -1.63
N PHE A 337 0.58 2.78 -1.44
CA PHE A 337 0.29 4.13 -1.88
C PHE A 337 0.05 5.01 -0.66
N GLU A 338 0.69 6.19 -0.61
CA GLU A 338 0.66 7.09 0.56
C GLU A 338 0.91 6.33 1.87
N GLY A 339 2.06 5.65 1.95
CA GLY A 339 2.40 4.80 3.08
C GLY A 339 3.89 4.57 3.24
N ASN A 340 4.28 4.04 4.40
CA ASN A 340 5.68 3.74 4.70
C ASN A 340 5.93 2.21 4.74
N ALA A 341 7.16 1.84 5.06
CA ALA A 341 7.56 0.45 5.25
C ALA A 341 8.51 0.33 6.46
N ALA A 342 7.95 0.21 7.67
CA ALA A 342 8.73 0.10 8.90
C ALA A 342 9.55 -1.20 8.93
N PRO A 343 10.90 -1.15 9.02
CA PRO A 343 11.72 -2.34 9.20
C PRO A 343 11.36 -3.04 10.52
N ASP A 344 11.17 -4.35 10.50
CA ASP A 344 10.83 -5.15 11.67
C ASP A 344 12.07 -5.46 12.52
N PRO A 345 12.15 -4.98 13.78
CA PRO A 345 13.24 -5.34 14.68
C PRO A 345 13.34 -6.85 14.94
N GLY A 346 12.23 -7.57 14.87
CA GLY A 346 12.17 -9.02 15.07
C GLY A 346 12.86 -9.86 14.00
N THR A 347 13.19 -9.26 12.86
CA THR A 347 13.92 -9.91 11.76
C THR A 347 15.21 -9.18 11.41
N ASP A 348 15.69 -8.31 12.30
CA ASP A 348 16.85 -7.44 12.05
C ASP A 348 16.70 -6.63 10.75
N GLY A 349 15.49 -6.13 10.49
CA GLY A 349 15.15 -5.32 9.31
C GLY A 349 15.08 -6.10 7.99
N ALA A 350 14.96 -7.44 8.02
CA ALA A 350 14.78 -8.24 6.82
C ALA A 350 13.35 -8.20 6.26
N THR A 351 12.36 -7.95 7.12
CA THR A 351 10.96 -7.76 6.76
C THR A 351 10.50 -6.34 7.08
N PHE A 352 9.49 -5.87 6.35
CA PHE A 352 8.99 -4.49 6.45
C PHE A 352 7.47 -4.48 6.58
N TYR A 353 6.95 -3.80 7.59
CA TYR A 353 5.53 -3.60 7.78
C TYR A 353 5.10 -2.25 7.19
N GLY A 354 4.15 -2.28 6.26
CA GLY A 354 3.21 -1.17 6.12
C GLY A 354 2.07 -1.33 7.13
N GLY A 355 1.13 -0.38 7.17
CA GLY A 355 -0.02 -0.50 8.09
C GLY A 355 -0.99 -1.65 7.75
N MET A 356 -0.94 -2.15 6.51
CA MET A 356 -1.84 -3.21 6.02
C MET A 356 -1.11 -4.46 5.53
N ASN A 357 0.14 -4.34 5.10
CA ASN A 357 0.86 -5.36 4.34
C ASN A 357 2.26 -5.60 4.91
N LEU A 358 2.78 -6.81 4.68
CA LEU A 358 4.14 -7.23 5.04
C LEU A 358 4.94 -7.50 3.77
N TYR A 359 6.17 -6.96 3.72
CA TYR A 359 7.09 -7.11 2.61
C TYR A 359 8.43 -7.68 3.07
N SER A 360 9.21 -8.20 2.13
CA SER A 360 10.62 -8.60 2.35
C SER A 360 11.45 -8.46 1.07
N GLY A 361 12.76 -8.49 1.19
CA GLY A 361 13.67 -8.51 0.04
C GLY A 361 13.99 -7.14 -0.55
N THR A 362 14.24 -7.13 -1.86
CA THR A 362 14.79 -6.01 -2.65
C THR A 362 14.17 -6.02 -4.04
N ALA A 363 14.37 -4.97 -4.85
CA ALA A 363 13.94 -4.89 -6.24
C ALA A 363 12.45 -5.20 -6.44
N GLY A 364 11.60 -4.48 -5.70
CA GLY A 364 10.14 -4.68 -5.65
C GLY A 364 9.71 -5.55 -4.47
N GLY A 365 10.62 -6.41 -4.00
CA GLY A 365 10.41 -7.26 -2.84
C GLY A 365 9.34 -8.32 -3.06
N THR A 366 9.15 -9.13 -2.04
CA THR A 366 8.07 -10.13 -1.98
C THR A 366 6.92 -9.57 -1.16
N PHE A 367 5.70 -9.63 -1.71
CA PHE A 367 4.49 -9.46 -0.93
C PHE A 367 4.27 -10.71 -0.07
N VAL A 368 4.51 -10.60 1.24
CA VAL A 368 4.52 -11.74 2.17
C VAL A 368 3.13 -12.02 2.71
N ALA A 369 2.43 -10.97 3.16
CA ALA A 369 1.14 -11.10 3.81
C ALA A 369 0.30 -9.83 3.72
N ASN A 370 -1.02 -10.00 3.66
CA ASN A 370 -1.99 -8.96 4.02
C ASN A 370 -2.44 -9.23 5.46
N THR A 371 -2.41 -8.20 6.31
CA THR A 371 -2.53 -8.36 7.77
C THR A 371 -3.93 -8.08 8.32
N ILE A 372 -4.89 -7.84 7.43
CA ILE A 372 -6.30 -7.60 7.76
C ILE A 372 -7.05 -8.92 7.63
N ASP A 373 -8.00 -9.21 8.51
CA ASP A 373 -8.99 -10.29 8.36
C ASP A 373 -10.39 -9.68 8.54
N PRO A 374 -11.09 -9.33 7.45
CA PRO A 374 -12.35 -8.59 7.52
C PRO A 374 -13.51 -9.46 8.03
N PHE A 375 -13.33 -10.77 8.12
CA PHE A 375 -14.39 -11.71 8.50
C PHE A 375 -14.34 -12.01 9.99
N THR A 376 -13.13 -12.16 10.55
CA THR A 376 -12.94 -12.27 12.00
C THR A 376 -13.07 -10.90 12.67
N TYR A 377 -12.56 -9.83 12.03
CA TYR A 377 -12.54 -8.47 12.57
C TYR A 377 -13.22 -7.47 11.62
N PRO A 378 -14.56 -7.52 11.48
CA PRO A 378 -15.29 -6.64 10.55
C PRO A 378 -15.25 -5.15 10.96
N SER A 379 -14.84 -4.85 12.19
CA SER A 379 -14.66 -3.49 12.71
C SER A 379 -13.20 -3.03 12.71
N ASP A 380 -12.30 -3.73 12.01
CA ASP A 380 -10.92 -3.27 11.85
C ASP A 380 -10.90 -1.85 11.24
N PRO A 381 -10.23 -0.89 11.89
CA PRO A 381 -10.25 0.51 11.44
C PRO A 381 -9.71 0.69 10.01
N ARG A 382 -8.83 -0.22 9.55
CA ARG A 382 -8.20 -0.16 8.23
C ARG A 382 -9.16 -0.45 7.07
N ILE A 383 -10.38 -0.91 7.37
CA ILE A 383 -11.48 -1.13 6.41
C ILE A 383 -12.76 -0.37 6.80
N ASN A 384 -12.68 0.56 7.75
CA ASN A 384 -13.82 1.33 8.20
C ASN A 384 -14.14 2.44 7.20
N LEU A 385 -15.26 2.30 6.46
CA LEU A 385 -15.71 3.29 5.49
C LEU A 385 -16.12 4.64 6.11
N ALA A 386 -16.36 4.69 7.43
CA ALA A 386 -16.65 5.93 8.14
C ALA A 386 -15.39 6.70 8.55
N ASP A 387 -14.21 6.08 8.47
CA ASP A 387 -12.95 6.78 8.67
C ASP A 387 -12.55 7.50 7.39
N THR A 388 -12.52 8.84 7.45
CA THR A 388 -12.17 9.70 6.32
C THR A 388 -10.70 10.11 6.31
N ALA A 389 -9.86 9.54 7.18
CA ALA A 389 -8.42 9.69 7.09
C ALA A 389 -7.89 9.11 5.77
N ARG A 390 -6.74 9.62 5.32
CA ARG A 390 -6.07 9.13 4.09
C ARG A 390 -5.36 7.81 4.36
N GLY A 391 -6.16 6.74 4.44
CA GLY A 391 -5.75 5.36 4.66
C GLY A 391 -5.08 5.12 6.02
N GLU A 392 -4.60 3.90 6.24
CA GLU A 392 -3.94 3.47 7.49
C GLU A 392 -2.64 2.75 7.16
N HIS A 393 -1.75 3.41 6.41
CA HIS A 393 -0.56 2.80 5.79
C HIS A 393 0.73 3.07 6.56
N PHE A 394 0.72 4.02 7.50
CA PHE A 394 1.92 4.45 8.20
C PHE A 394 2.13 3.62 9.46
N ALA A 395 2.93 2.57 9.32
CA ALA A 395 3.25 1.67 10.42
C ALA A 395 4.31 2.24 11.36
N GLN A 396 4.22 1.88 12.65
CA GLN A 396 5.33 1.75 13.60
C GLN A 396 5.32 0.31 14.12
N VAL A 397 6.49 -0.29 14.29
CA VAL A 397 6.61 -1.66 14.80
C VAL A 397 7.66 -1.73 15.88
N ALA A 398 7.29 -2.36 16.99
CA ALA A 398 8.22 -2.78 18.05
C ALA A 398 8.14 -4.29 18.22
N ASN A 399 9.26 -4.90 18.64
CA ASN A 399 9.32 -6.30 19.05
C ASN A 399 9.89 -6.39 20.46
N VAL A 400 9.05 -6.74 21.43
CA VAL A 400 9.40 -6.80 22.84
C VAL A 400 9.26 -8.22 23.33
N GLY A 401 10.39 -8.88 23.63
CA GLY A 401 10.38 -10.26 24.10
C GLY A 401 9.77 -11.27 23.12
N GLY A 402 9.84 -10.99 21.81
CA GLY A 402 9.24 -11.82 20.76
C GLY A 402 7.81 -11.43 20.38
N GLN A 403 7.18 -10.53 21.14
CA GLN A 403 5.83 -10.01 20.85
C GLN A 403 5.91 -8.77 19.97
N ARG A 404 5.21 -8.77 18.84
CA ARG A 404 5.14 -7.63 17.93
C ARG A 404 3.95 -6.73 18.27
N ILE A 405 4.21 -5.44 18.34
CA ILE A 405 3.20 -4.39 18.40
C ILE A 405 3.26 -3.65 17.07
N LEU A 406 2.14 -3.59 16.35
CA LEU A 406 1.97 -2.75 15.17
C LEU A 406 1.08 -1.58 15.54
N VAL A 407 1.50 -0.37 15.18
CA VAL A 407 0.65 0.81 15.19
C VAL A 407 0.48 1.28 13.76
N ALA A 408 -0.75 1.45 13.30
CA ALA A 408 -1.06 2.03 11.99
C ALA A 408 -1.77 3.38 12.17
N ALA A 409 -1.55 4.26 11.20
CA ALA A 409 -2.12 5.60 11.17
C ALA A 409 -2.22 6.10 9.72
N GLY A 410 -3.03 7.13 9.49
CA GLY A 410 -3.10 7.86 8.21
C GLY A 410 -1.97 8.88 7.99
N GLN A 411 -2.01 9.54 6.83
CA GLN A 411 -0.95 10.45 6.32
C GLN A 411 -0.52 11.54 7.32
N ASN A 412 -1.51 12.22 7.90
CA ASN A 412 -1.35 13.28 8.90
C ASN A 412 -2.33 12.98 10.05
N PRO A 413 -1.97 12.06 10.95
CA PRO A 413 -2.95 11.40 11.80
C PRO A 413 -3.26 12.20 13.07
N ASP A 414 -4.55 12.29 13.38
CA ASP A 414 -5.05 12.67 14.71
C ASP A 414 -5.22 11.45 15.64
N THR A 415 -5.29 10.26 15.03
CA THR A 415 -5.63 8.97 15.66
C THR A 415 -4.65 7.89 15.24
N PHE A 416 -4.30 6.99 16.17
CA PHE A 416 -3.41 5.86 15.98
C PHE A 416 -4.11 4.56 16.41
N TYR A 417 -3.98 3.52 15.61
CA TYR A 417 -4.62 2.23 15.82
C TYR A 417 -3.59 1.16 16.17
N PHE A 418 -3.86 0.37 17.21
CA PHE A 418 -2.91 -0.58 17.79
C PHE A 418 -3.34 -2.01 17.48
N PHE A 419 -2.35 -2.84 17.18
CA PHE A 419 -2.55 -4.24 16.86
C PHE A 419 -1.44 -5.11 17.47
N HIS A 420 -1.80 -6.34 17.84
CA HIS A 420 -0.86 -7.38 18.22
C HIS A 420 -0.95 -8.60 17.29
N PHE A 421 -0.04 -9.54 17.47
CA PHE A 421 0.01 -10.80 16.75
C PHE A 421 0.11 -11.96 17.72
N ASN A 422 -0.44 -13.11 17.35
CA ASN A 422 -0.23 -14.36 18.06
C ASN A 422 -0.15 -15.53 17.08
N ALA A 423 0.28 -16.69 17.58
CA ALA A 423 0.51 -17.86 16.74
C ALA A 423 -0.75 -18.34 15.99
N ALA A 424 -1.95 -18.20 16.59
CA ALA A 424 -3.21 -18.64 15.99
C ALA A 424 -3.64 -17.73 14.83
N SER A 425 -3.29 -16.45 14.88
CA SER A 425 -3.61 -15.46 13.85
C SER A 425 -2.56 -15.35 12.74
N GLY A 426 -1.40 -16.00 12.89
CA GLY A 426 -0.34 -15.96 11.87
C GLY A 426 0.13 -14.53 11.60
N TYR A 427 -0.03 -14.06 10.37
CA TYR A 427 0.29 -12.69 9.94
C TYR A 427 -0.88 -11.69 10.12
N ILE A 428 -2.04 -12.13 10.60
CA ILE A 428 -3.16 -11.21 10.85
C ILE A 428 -2.88 -10.38 12.10
N ALA A 429 -2.94 -9.06 11.93
CA ALA A 429 -2.84 -8.09 13.00
C ALA A 429 -4.21 -7.96 13.69
N ILE A 430 -4.24 -8.21 15.00
CA ILE A 430 -5.47 -8.24 15.80
C ILE A 430 -5.74 -6.83 16.34
N PRO A 431 -6.87 -6.18 16.01
CA PRO A 431 -7.15 -4.81 16.49
C PRO A 431 -7.34 -4.75 18.01
N ASP A 432 -6.62 -3.84 18.67
CA ASP A 432 -6.58 -3.77 20.13
C ASP A 432 -7.15 -2.50 20.73
N TYR A 433 -6.63 -1.35 20.28
CA TYR A 433 -6.88 -0.04 20.87
C TYR A 433 -6.84 1.06 19.82
N THR A 434 -7.33 2.23 20.22
CA THR A 434 -7.17 3.50 19.50
C THR A 434 -6.66 4.56 20.47
N LEU A 435 -5.80 5.45 19.99
CA LEU A 435 -5.30 6.64 20.70
C LEU A 435 -5.54 7.87 19.80
N PRO A 436 -6.35 8.85 20.24
CA PRO A 436 -7.06 8.93 21.51
C PRO A 436 -8.13 7.84 21.67
N GLY A 437 -8.47 7.51 22.93
CA GLY A 437 -9.46 6.49 23.22
C GLY A 437 -9.56 6.16 24.70
N THR A 438 -10.59 5.40 25.06
CA THR A 438 -10.89 5.01 26.45
C THR A 438 -9.73 4.31 27.12
N ALA A 439 -8.98 3.47 26.38
CA ALA A 439 -7.82 2.74 26.91
C ALA A 439 -6.71 3.67 27.43
N PHE A 440 -6.62 4.88 26.89
CA PHE A 440 -5.60 5.88 27.25
C PHE A 440 -6.17 7.10 28.00
N ASN A 441 -7.46 7.03 28.37
CA ASN A 441 -8.20 8.07 29.10
C ASN A 441 -8.03 9.49 28.51
N THR A 442 -8.10 9.60 27.18
CA THR A 442 -8.01 10.89 26.50
C THR A 442 -8.91 10.90 25.27
N ALA A 443 -9.48 12.07 24.98
CA ALA A 443 -10.16 12.39 23.73
C ALA A 443 -9.39 13.43 22.91
N ALA A 444 -8.23 13.89 23.40
CA ALA A 444 -7.43 14.90 22.72
C ALA A 444 -6.71 14.28 21.50
N PRO A 445 -6.79 14.90 20.31
CA PRO A 445 -6.04 14.45 19.13
C PRO A 445 -4.53 14.38 19.37
N VAL A 446 -3.86 13.44 18.70
CA VAL A 446 -2.40 13.29 18.76
C VAL A 446 -1.74 14.15 17.67
N ARG A 447 -1.58 15.45 17.93
CA ARG A 447 -1.07 16.42 16.95
C ARG A 447 0.38 16.85 17.15
N ASN A 448 0.94 16.62 18.33
CA ASN A 448 2.26 17.13 18.72
C ASN A 448 3.32 16.01 18.77
N GLY A 449 3.15 14.98 17.94
CA GLY A 449 4.08 13.85 17.81
C GLY A 449 3.62 12.55 18.47
N PHE A 450 4.07 11.43 17.90
CA PHE A 450 3.81 10.08 18.39
C PHE A 450 5.01 9.17 18.10
N CYS A 451 5.45 8.44 19.12
CA CYS A 451 6.49 7.42 19.01
C CYS A 451 6.09 6.18 19.80
N LEU A 452 6.08 5.03 19.13
CA LEU A 452 6.24 3.70 19.72
C LEU A 452 7.73 3.41 19.76
N ASP A 453 8.32 3.32 20.95
CA ASP A 453 9.75 3.02 21.07
C ASP A 453 10.06 1.52 20.99
N SER A 454 11.35 1.16 20.95
CA SER A 454 11.79 -0.23 20.80
C SER A 454 11.51 -1.11 22.02
N LYS A 455 11.20 -0.52 23.19
CA LYS A 455 10.74 -1.23 24.39
C LYS A 455 9.21 -1.29 24.47
N GLY A 456 8.52 -0.69 23.51
CA GLY A 456 7.07 -0.70 23.37
C GLY A 456 6.37 0.40 24.18
N ASP A 457 7.09 1.33 24.78
CA ASP A 457 6.48 2.48 25.45
C ASP A 457 5.96 3.48 24.40
N LEU A 458 4.93 4.22 24.77
CA LEU A 458 4.36 5.27 23.92
C LEU A 458 4.77 6.65 24.42
N TRP A 459 5.20 7.50 23.50
CA TRP A 459 5.51 8.90 23.75
C TRP A 459 4.63 9.78 22.86
N VAL A 460 3.76 10.56 23.49
CA VAL A 460 2.60 11.15 22.83
C VAL A 460 2.47 12.63 23.15
N GLY A 461 2.39 13.46 22.11
CA GLY A 461 2.09 14.87 22.20
C GLY A 461 0.61 15.11 21.91
N LEU A 462 -0.20 15.25 22.96
CA LEU A 462 -1.63 15.52 22.84
C LEU A 462 -1.90 17.00 22.56
N ASP A 463 -2.88 17.29 21.70
CA ASP A 463 -3.25 18.65 21.30
C ASP A 463 -3.61 19.53 22.53
N LYS A 464 -3.07 20.75 22.56
CA LYS A 464 -3.32 21.77 23.61
C LYS A 464 -3.03 21.35 25.06
N THR A 465 -2.23 20.32 25.28
CA THR A 465 -1.87 19.87 26.63
C THR A 465 -0.53 20.43 27.13
N ASN A 466 0.37 20.81 26.22
CA ASN A 466 1.75 21.25 26.51
C ASN A 466 2.54 20.27 27.38
N VAL A 467 2.20 18.98 27.32
CA VAL A 467 2.95 17.91 27.97
C VAL A 467 3.27 16.80 26.96
N ILE A 468 4.37 16.12 27.19
CA ILE A 468 4.71 14.83 26.60
C ILE A 468 4.11 13.77 27.54
N SER A 469 3.20 12.96 27.01
CA SER A 469 2.58 11.85 27.73
C SER A 469 3.34 10.57 27.42
N HIS A 470 3.97 9.99 28.44
CA HIS A 470 4.66 8.69 28.37
C HIS A 470 3.76 7.60 28.94
N TYR A 471 3.42 6.60 28.14
CA TYR A 471 2.66 5.43 28.56
C TYR A 471 3.62 4.23 28.60
N PRO A 472 4.06 3.78 29.79
CA PRO A 472 4.97 2.64 29.90
C PRO A 472 4.28 1.34 29.51
N LEU A 473 4.92 0.50 28.71
CA LEU A 473 4.47 -0.87 28.49
C LEU A 473 4.70 -1.67 29.77
N THR A 474 3.63 -2.20 30.34
CA THR A 474 3.65 -2.95 31.60
C THR A 474 3.73 -4.46 31.39
N GLY A 475 3.50 -4.93 30.17
CA GLY A 475 3.56 -6.33 29.80
C GLY A 475 2.60 -6.67 28.67
N PHE A 476 2.32 -7.97 28.54
CA PHE A 476 1.37 -8.53 27.59
C PHE A 476 0.41 -9.45 28.34
N ASP A 477 -0.85 -9.52 27.91
CA ASP A 477 -1.77 -10.52 28.43
C ASP A 477 -1.49 -11.92 27.84
N SER A 478 -2.28 -12.93 28.23
CA SER A 478 -2.10 -14.32 27.79
C SER A 478 -2.29 -14.54 26.28
N THR A 479 -2.89 -13.58 25.58
CA THR A 479 -3.11 -13.60 24.14
C THR A 479 -1.98 -12.91 23.36
N GLY A 480 -1.08 -12.23 24.05
CA GLY A 480 -0.04 -11.39 23.45
C GLY A 480 -0.46 -9.94 23.25
N LYS A 481 -1.62 -9.51 23.76
CA LYS A 481 -2.07 -8.11 23.65
C LYS A 481 -1.27 -7.21 24.60
N PRO A 482 -0.69 -6.08 24.14
CA PRO A 482 0.10 -5.18 24.97
C PRO A 482 -0.75 -4.48 26.02
N LEU A 483 -0.17 -4.24 27.20
CA LEU A 483 -0.80 -3.53 28.31
C LEU A 483 0.02 -2.31 28.68
N TRP A 484 -0.55 -1.12 28.59
CA TRP A 484 0.10 0.12 28.99
C TRP A 484 -0.39 0.62 30.35
N GLY A 485 0.52 1.22 31.10
CA GLY A 485 0.22 1.92 32.35
C GLY A 485 -0.43 3.29 32.12
N ALA A 486 -0.75 3.98 33.22
CA ALA A 486 -1.23 5.35 33.17
C ALA A 486 -0.15 6.30 32.61
N ALA A 487 -0.60 7.38 31.95
CA ALA A 487 0.29 8.40 31.39
C ALA A 487 1.12 9.08 32.49
N LEU A 488 2.44 9.13 32.28
CA LEU A 488 3.36 9.99 32.99
C LEU A 488 3.55 11.27 32.16
N ALA A 489 3.22 12.41 32.75
CA ALA A 489 3.29 13.69 32.05
C ALA A 489 4.60 14.42 32.35
N THR A 490 5.34 14.80 31.31
CA THR A 490 6.49 15.71 31.40
C THR A 490 6.16 16.99 30.63
N PRO A 491 6.34 18.19 31.22
CA PRO A 491 6.14 19.43 30.49
C PRO A 491 7.01 19.49 29.23
N VAL A 492 6.46 20.02 28.14
CA VAL A 492 7.26 20.35 26.96
C VAL A 492 8.32 21.38 27.35
N PRO A 493 9.60 21.22 26.94
CA PRO A 493 10.63 22.20 27.24
C PRO A 493 10.26 23.61 26.76
N ALA A 494 10.50 24.62 27.60
CA ALA A 494 10.08 26.00 27.32
C ALA A 494 10.76 26.63 26.08
N THR A 495 11.85 26.03 25.60
CA THR A 495 12.55 26.40 24.36
C THR A 495 11.84 25.92 23.09
N ILE A 496 10.82 25.07 23.23
CA ILE A 496 9.94 24.61 22.16
C ILE A 496 8.60 25.33 22.30
N SER A 497 8.35 26.33 21.45
CA SER A 497 7.07 27.07 21.44
C SER A 497 5.89 26.20 21.05
N ARG A 498 6.10 25.30 20.09
CA ARG A 498 5.10 24.30 19.66
C ARG A 498 5.81 23.01 19.32
N LEU A 499 5.49 21.95 20.04
CA LEU A 499 6.02 20.60 19.80
C LEU A 499 5.32 20.00 18.58
N THR A 500 6.10 19.39 17.68
CA THR A 500 5.58 18.83 16.42
C THR A 500 5.94 17.37 16.21
N ARG A 501 7.10 16.90 16.70
CA ARG A 501 7.50 15.49 16.68
C ARG A 501 8.18 15.09 17.98
N ILE A 502 7.99 13.81 18.31
CA ILE A 502 8.62 13.14 19.44
C ILE A 502 9.24 11.86 18.90
N VAL A 503 10.51 11.63 19.22
CA VAL A 503 11.17 10.33 19.05
C VAL A 503 11.96 10.03 20.30
N TYR A 504 11.80 8.84 20.88
CA TYR A 504 12.59 8.40 22.01
C TYR A 504 13.39 7.14 21.64
N LEU A 505 14.69 7.16 21.97
CA LEU A 505 15.62 6.05 21.74
C LEU A 505 16.03 5.46 23.09
N PRO A 506 15.38 4.38 23.55
CA PRO A 506 15.60 3.82 24.88
C PRO A 506 16.96 3.13 25.06
N GLU A 507 17.68 2.83 23.97
CA GLU A 507 19.03 2.25 24.01
C GLU A 507 20.08 3.25 24.49
N SER A 508 19.85 4.54 24.24
CA SER A 508 20.75 5.64 24.61
C SER A 508 20.15 6.63 25.61
N ASP A 509 18.92 6.38 26.08
CA ASP A 509 18.11 7.34 26.85
C ASP A 509 18.08 8.73 26.18
N THR A 510 17.77 8.76 24.88
CA THR A 510 17.80 9.99 24.09
C THR A 510 16.38 10.38 23.67
N MET A 511 15.93 11.56 24.09
CA MET A 511 14.70 12.18 23.60
C MET A 511 15.03 13.19 22.50
N ILE A 512 14.32 13.10 21.37
CA ILE A 512 14.46 14.00 20.24
C ILE A 512 13.12 14.69 20.04
N LEU A 513 13.10 16.01 20.19
CA LEU A 513 11.91 16.83 20.06
C LEU A 513 12.10 17.80 18.92
N THR A 514 11.10 17.94 18.06
CA THR A 514 11.09 19.00 17.06
C THR A 514 10.05 20.04 17.39
N GLY A 515 10.36 21.27 17.04
CA GLY A 515 9.49 22.38 17.30
C GLY A 515 9.58 23.49 16.28
N GLU A 516 8.56 24.31 16.33
CA GLU A 516 8.38 25.43 15.41
C GLU A 516 8.42 26.75 16.13
N ASP A 517 8.86 27.78 15.42
CA ASP A 517 8.56 29.16 15.77
C ASP A 517 7.03 29.38 15.74
N ALA A 518 6.53 30.25 16.60
CA ALA A 518 5.11 30.54 16.78
C ALA A 518 4.42 31.11 15.52
N SER A 519 5.19 31.47 14.48
CA SER A 519 4.71 31.99 13.20
C SER A 519 4.23 30.91 12.22
N ILE A 520 4.57 29.64 12.43
CA ILE A 520 4.13 28.52 11.57
C ILE A 520 2.79 27.97 12.06
N THR A 521 1.80 27.86 11.16
CA THR A 521 0.42 27.44 11.48
C THR A 521 0.09 26.02 11.04
N ASP A 522 0.88 25.41 10.14
CA ASP A 522 0.72 24.02 9.73
C ASP A 522 1.18 23.09 10.85
N TRP A 523 0.26 22.40 11.52
CA TRP A 523 0.59 21.47 12.60
C TRP A 523 1.26 20.18 12.11
N THR A 524 1.18 19.89 10.81
CA THR A 524 1.80 18.71 10.21
C THR A 524 3.26 18.93 9.84
N ALA A 525 3.79 20.15 9.96
CA ALA A 525 5.19 20.43 9.70
C ALA A 525 6.09 19.91 10.85
N VAL A 526 7.38 19.74 10.56
CA VAL A 526 8.40 19.35 11.56
C VAL A 526 8.94 20.60 12.27
N GLY A 527 8.97 21.73 11.59
CA GLY A 527 9.69 22.92 12.03
C GLY A 527 11.18 22.88 11.76
N THR A 528 11.88 23.93 12.19
CA THR A 528 13.31 24.10 11.90
C THR A 528 14.21 23.80 13.09
N ARG A 529 13.65 23.64 14.30
CA ARG A 529 14.41 23.39 15.53
C ARG A 529 14.26 21.93 15.95
N VAL A 530 15.37 21.26 16.15
CA VAL A 530 15.43 19.93 16.77
C VAL A 530 16.28 20.02 18.03
N GLU A 531 15.75 19.50 19.13
CA GLU A 531 16.43 19.44 20.42
C GLU A 531 16.69 17.98 20.79
N VAL A 532 17.94 17.66 21.11
CA VAL A 532 18.38 16.32 21.48
C VAL A 532 18.71 16.31 22.98
N TYR A 533 18.04 15.46 23.74
CA TYR A 533 18.21 15.34 25.19
C TYR A 533 18.76 13.97 25.53
N HIS A 534 20.04 13.89 25.85
CA HIS A 534 20.65 12.68 26.39
C HIS A 534 20.39 12.59 27.90
N GLY A 535 19.97 11.42 28.38
CA GLY A 535 19.62 11.18 29.77
C GLY A 535 18.20 11.64 30.14
N TRP A 536 17.23 11.53 29.23
CA TRP A 536 15.86 12.04 29.47
C TRP A 536 15.21 11.39 30.69
N LEU A 537 15.17 10.05 30.76
CA LEU A 537 14.66 9.32 31.92
C LEU A 537 15.59 9.43 33.13
N ALA A 538 16.87 9.74 32.93
CA ALA A 538 17.78 10.13 34.00
C ALA A 538 17.52 11.55 34.55
N GLY A 539 16.56 12.30 33.99
CA GLY A 539 16.10 13.59 34.48
C GLY A 539 16.55 14.81 33.67
N ASN A 540 17.28 14.62 32.56
CA ASN A 540 17.63 15.73 31.67
C ASN A 540 16.47 16.09 30.73
N THR A 541 15.54 16.91 31.23
CA THR A 541 14.40 17.42 30.45
C THR A 541 14.51 18.92 30.12
N GLY A 542 15.70 19.51 30.30
CA GLY A 542 15.88 20.97 30.20
C GLY A 542 17.21 21.45 29.62
N ALA A 543 18.16 20.56 29.35
CA ALA A 543 19.45 20.91 28.74
C ALA A 543 19.68 20.10 27.46
N PRO A 544 19.11 20.53 26.31
CA PRO A 544 19.33 19.86 25.04
C PRO A 544 20.77 20.09 24.55
N ASN A 545 21.41 19.04 24.07
CA ASN A 545 22.71 19.09 23.43
C ASN A 545 22.89 17.85 22.52
N PRO A 546 23.02 18.03 21.19
CA PRO A 546 23.00 19.29 20.45
C PRO A 546 21.59 19.88 20.28
N VAL A 547 21.56 21.11 19.80
CA VAL A 547 20.38 21.73 19.18
C VAL A 547 20.68 21.85 17.69
N ILE A 548 19.87 21.24 16.85
CA ILE A 548 20.04 21.20 15.40
C ILE A 548 19.07 22.19 14.76
N THR A 549 19.59 23.02 13.86
CA THR A 549 18.78 23.91 13.02
C THR A 549 18.67 23.31 11.62
N LEU A 550 17.46 22.92 11.23
CA LEU A 550 17.17 22.45 9.88
C LEU A 550 17.10 23.66 8.94
N THR A 551 18.06 23.75 8.01
CA THR A 551 18.20 24.87 7.07
C THR A 551 17.50 24.63 5.74
N SER A 552 17.26 23.37 5.38
CA SER A 552 16.50 22.99 4.20
C SER A 552 15.01 23.31 4.39
N ALA A 553 14.36 23.76 3.32
CA ALA A 553 12.95 24.15 3.36
C ALA A 553 12.03 22.93 3.59
N ASN A 554 10.88 23.19 4.24
CA ASN A 554 9.76 22.26 4.37
C ASN A 554 10.10 20.84 4.85
N PRO A 555 10.80 20.65 5.99
CA PRO A 555 10.95 19.34 6.59
C PRO A 555 9.57 18.77 6.97
N LYS A 556 9.30 17.54 6.54
CA LYS A 556 7.97 16.91 6.62
C LYS A 556 7.93 15.68 7.51
N SER A 557 8.98 14.87 7.49
CA SER A 557 9.08 13.66 8.31
C SER A 557 10.46 13.49 8.90
N ILE A 558 10.51 12.85 10.08
CA ILE A 558 11.75 12.46 10.74
C ILE A 558 11.67 11.01 11.20
N ALA A 559 12.83 10.36 11.25
CA ALA A 559 13.02 9.07 11.92
C ALA A 559 14.40 9.05 12.58
N ALA A 560 14.58 8.34 13.69
CA ALA A 560 15.88 8.21 14.32
C ALA A 560 16.16 6.77 14.73
N ALA A 561 17.44 6.39 14.70
CA ALA A 561 17.93 5.12 15.19
C ALA A 561 19.41 5.27 15.58
N GLY A 562 19.85 4.59 16.64
CA GLY A 562 21.23 4.69 17.12
C GLY A 562 21.68 6.15 17.29
N ASN A 563 22.76 6.56 16.62
CA ASN A 563 23.30 7.91 16.69
C ASN A 563 22.86 8.86 15.55
N TYR A 564 21.81 8.52 14.78
CA TYR A 564 21.40 9.34 13.63
C TYR A 564 19.91 9.69 13.63
N LEU A 565 19.65 10.94 13.26
CA LEU A 565 18.36 11.48 12.89
C LEU A 565 18.31 11.65 11.37
N PHE A 566 17.26 11.10 10.75
CA PHE A 566 16.98 11.20 9.32
C PHE A 566 15.84 12.19 9.11
N VAL A 567 16.03 13.14 8.19
CA VAL A 567 15.05 14.20 7.90
C VAL A 567 14.70 14.19 6.41
N GLY A 568 13.41 14.15 6.11
CA GLY A 568 12.86 14.20 4.75
C GLY A 568 12.01 15.45 4.52
N TYR A 569 11.92 15.88 3.27
CA TYR A 569 11.40 17.20 2.88
C TYR A 569 10.26 17.11 1.89
N MET A 570 9.36 18.10 1.91
CA MET A 570 8.26 18.29 0.97
C MET A 570 8.60 19.40 -0.04
N HIS A 571 8.26 19.25 -1.32
CA HIS A 571 8.40 20.29 -2.36
C HIS A 571 9.79 20.94 -2.49
N THR A 572 10.84 20.23 -2.09
CA THR A 572 12.22 20.73 -2.13
C THR A 572 13.08 19.79 -2.95
N VAL A 573 13.39 18.62 -2.39
CA VAL A 573 14.13 17.52 -3.02
C VAL A 573 13.69 16.20 -2.36
N PRO A 574 13.81 15.05 -3.06
CA PRO A 574 13.45 13.74 -2.49
C PRO A 574 14.54 13.18 -1.54
N ASN A 575 15.53 14.00 -1.18
CA ASN A 575 16.70 13.61 -0.41
C ASN A 575 16.37 13.40 1.08
N ILE A 576 17.21 12.62 1.76
CA ILE A 576 17.13 12.42 3.21
C ILE A 576 18.46 12.84 3.84
N ASP A 577 18.44 13.82 4.73
CA ASP A 577 19.63 14.23 5.47
C ASP A 577 19.80 13.37 6.72
N ALA A 578 21.02 12.88 6.96
CA ALA A 578 21.39 12.12 8.15
C ALA A 578 22.23 12.98 9.09
N PHE A 579 21.58 13.49 10.14
CA PHE A 579 22.20 14.28 11.19
C PHE A 579 22.77 13.39 12.29
N ASN A 580 24.01 13.64 12.67
CA ASN A 580 24.67 13.00 13.80
C ASN A 580 24.12 13.55 15.11
N LEU A 581 23.53 12.70 15.94
CA LEU A 581 22.89 13.10 17.20
C LEU A 581 23.88 13.56 18.26
N THR A 582 25.17 13.30 18.11
CA THR A 582 26.21 13.79 19.03
C THR A 582 26.71 15.18 18.65
N THR A 583 26.93 15.44 17.36
CA THR A 583 27.55 16.69 16.88
C THR A 583 26.56 17.71 16.35
N GLY A 584 25.37 17.27 15.95
CA GLY A 584 24.36 18.06 15.25
C GLY A 584 24.68 18.33 13.78
N ALA A 585 25.79 17.79 13.25
CA ALA A 585 26.19 17.98 11.86
C ALA A 585 25.51 16.95 10.93
N ILE A 586 25.36 17.30 9.65
CA ILE A 586 24.99 16.36 8.60
C ILE A 586 26.23 15.55 8.22
N ASP A 587 26.18 14.23 8.43
CA ASP A 587 27.28 13.32 8.03
C ASP A 587 27.10 12.80 6.59
N THR A 588 25.85 12.74 6.10
CA THR A 588 25.54 12.39 4.71
C THR A 588 24.15 12.89 4.31
N THR A 589 23.94 13.05 3.01
CA THR A 589 22.61 13.18 2.40
C THR A 589 22.38 11.96 1.50
N LEU A 590 21.34 11.19 1.80
CA LEU A 590 20.92 10.03 1.00
C LEU A 590 20.15 10.56 -0.21
N ILE A 591 20.78 10.44 -1.38
CA ILE A 591 20.15 10.71 -2.68
C ILE A 591 19.93 9.39 -3.42
N ASN A 592 19.29 9.43 -4.58
CA ASN A 592 19.10 8.23 -5.38
C ASN A 592 20.43 7.74 -5.97
N SER A 593 21.01 6.68 -5.37
CA SER A 593 22.21 6.00 -5.85
C SER A 593 21.95 5.02 -6.99
N ASN A 594 20.68 4.77 -7.34
CA ASN A 594 20.27 3.83 -8.39
C ASN A 594 19.16 4.40 -9.31
N PRO A 595 19.40 5.56 -9.98
CA PRO A 595 18.37 6.23 -10.77
C PRO A 595 17.93 5.49 -12.04
N ASN A 596 18.70 4.48 -12.47
CA ASN A 596 18.34 3.68 -13.64
C ASN A 596 17.27 2.62 -13.34
N ALA A 597 17.08 2.24 -12.06
CA ALA A 597 16.12 1.22 -11.66
C ALA A 597 15.06 1.74 -10.67
N VAL A 598 15.37 2.81 -9.93
CA VAL A 598 14.51 3.33 -8.86
C VAL A 598 14.12 4.76 -9.15
N TYR A 599 12.83 5.03 -9.16
CA TYR A 599 12.29 6.37 -9.01
C TYR A 599 11.96 6.60 -7.54
N VAL A 600 12.55 7.63 -6.93
CA VAL A 600 12.41 7.88 -5.48
C VAL A 600 11.28 8.85 -5.13
N GLY A 601 10.44 9.22 -6.10
CA GLY A 601 9.44 10.27 -5.95
C GLY A 601 10.02 11.68 -6.04
N ASN A 602 9.15 12.68 -5.93
CA ASN A 602 9.53 14.09 -5.88
C ASN A 602 9.87 14.54 -4.44
N ASP A 603 9.20 14.00 -3.43
CA ASP A 603 9.34 14.42 -2.04
C ASP A 603 8.81 13.40 -1.01
N VAL A 604 8.85 13.75 0.29
CA VAL A 604 8.20 13.04 1.41
C VAL A 604 6.93 13.81 1.76
N ASP A 605 5.75 13.23 1.55
CA ASP A 605 4.46 13.93 1.73
C ASP A 605 3.65 13.32 2.88
N SER A 606 4.25 13.13 4.07
CA SER A 606 3.56 12.56 5.24
C SER A 606 4.29 12.84 6.55
N MET A 607 3.58 12.96 7.67
CA MET A 607 4.22 13.17 8.98
C MET A 607 5.19 12.03 9.36
N TYR A 608 4.85 10.80 8.97
CA TYR A 608 5.57 9.56 9.29
C TYR A 608 6.02 8.78 8.05
N GLY A 609 6.28 9.47 6.94
CA GLY A 609 6.76 8.87 5.68
C GLY A 609 8.14 8.21 5.80
N LEU A 610 8.97 8.67 6.76
CA LEU A 610 10.25 8.05 7.06
C LEU A 610 10.17 7.01 8.18
N ARG A 611 10.94 5.92 8.03
CA ARG A 611 11.31 5.00 9.12
C ARG A 611 12.79 4.68 9.05
N ALA A 612 13.39 4.39 10.19
CA ALA A 612 14.79 4.05 10.30
C ALA A 612 14.97 2.90 11.30
N TYR A 613 15.91 2.01 11.00
CA TYR A 613 16.33 0.94 11.89
C TYR A 613 17.83 0.74 11.78
N LEU A 614 18.49 0.54 12.93
CA LEU A 614 19.90 0.17 12.99
C LEU A 614 19.99 -1.35 13.14
N ARG A 615 20.50 -2.01 12.12
CA ARG A 615 20.70 -3.46 12.14
C ARG A 615 21.81 -3.84 13.09
N SER A 616 21.79 -5.10 13.53
CA SER A 616 22.84 -5.74 14.32
C SER A 616 24.24 -5.64 13.69
N THR A 617 24.31 -5.47 12.36
CA THR A 617 25.55 -5.30 11.60
C THR A 617 26.13 -3.89 11.63
N GLY A 618 25.43 -2.92 12.23
CA GLY A 618 25.80 -1.50 12.19
C GLY A 618 25.31 -0.76 10.93
N GLN A 619 24.57 -1.43 10.05
CA GLN A 619 23.95 -0.83 8.87
C GLN A 619 22.60 -0.19 9.23
N TYR A 620 22.40 1.04 8.79
CA TYR A 620 21.11 1.72 8.81
C TYR A 620 20.26 1.29 7.63
N VAL A 621 19.00 0.93 7.91
CA VAL A 621 17.94 0.77 6.91
C VAL A 621 16.97 1.92 7.09
N VAL A 622 16.85 2.78 6.09
CA VAL A 622 15.96 3.94 6.11
C VAL A 622 14.96 3.80 4.99
N THR A 623 13.68 3.84 5.30
CA THR A 623 12.62 3.76 4.30
C THR A 623 11.93 5.09 4.13
N LYS A 624 11.49 5.37 2.91
CA LYS A 624 10.76 6.57 2.50
C LYS A 624 9.54 6.18 1.68
N ASP A 625 8.43 6.86 1.92
CA ASP A 625 7.22 6.79 1.09
C ASP A 625 7.49 7.26 -0.34
N ASN A 626 6.86 6.58 -1.31
CA ASN A 626 6.91 6.95 -2.72
C ASN A 626 5.52 6.83 -3.33
N TYR A 627 4.64 7.75 -2.90
CA TYR A 627 3.26 7.81 -3.33
C TYR A 627 3.13 8.02 -4.84
N ASN A 628 4.09 8.71 -5.47
CA ASN A 628 4.10 8.95 -6.91
C ASN A 628 4.12 7.68 -7.77
N ALA A 629 4.81 6.63 -7.31
CA ALA A 629 4.94 5.36 -8.03
C ALA A 629 4.44 4.16 -7.20
N ALA A 630 3.59 4.43 -6.19
CA ALA A 630 2.97 3.46 -5.30
C ALA A 630 3.95 2.37 -4.80
N SER A 631 5.08 2.80 -4.23
CA SER A 631 6.12 1.95 -3.67
C SER A 631 6.68 2.53 -2.35
N ALA A 632 7.62 1.82 -1.74
CA ALA A 632 8.48 2.39 -0.69
C ALA A 632 9.95 2.28 -1.09
N VAL A 633 10.69 3.37 -0.94
CA VAL A 633 12.13 3.45 -1.18
C VAL A 633 12.85 2.92 0.06
N VAL A 634 13.92 2.16 -0.14
CA VAL A 634 14.78 1.60 0.89
C VAL A 634 16.21 2.06 0.65
N TYR A 635 16.75 2.84 1.59
CA TYR A 635 18.16 3.17 1.65
C TYR A 635 18.86 2.26 2.65
N ARG A 636 20.06 1.79 2.30
CA ARG A 636 20.93 1.06 3.22
C ARG A 636 22.27 1.77 3.30
N TRP A 637 22.67 2.19 4.50
CA TRP A 637 23.83 3.05 4.71
C TRP A 637 24.65 2.56 5.92
N THR A 638 25.98 2.58 5.80
CA THR A 638 26.88 2.30 6.92
C THR A 638 27.81 3.50 7.11
N PRO A 639 27.77 4.19 8.28
CA PRO A 639 28.67 5.31 8.56
C PRO A 639 30.13 4.88 8.56
N VAL A 640 31.03 5.74 8.07
CA VAL A 640 32.47 5.46 7.93
C VAL A 640 33.16 5.17 9.28
N ALA A 641 32.66 5.74 10.38
CA ALA A 641 33.18 5.45 11.73
C ALA A 641 32.83 4.01 12.20
N ALA A 642 31.70 3.45 11.75
CA ALA A 642 31.28 2.10 12.09
C ALA A 642 32.03 1.03 11.28
N SER A 643 32.38 1.32 10.03
CA SER A 643 33.17 0.40 9.20
C SER A 643 34.59 0.18 9.73
N ALA A 644 35.20 1.22 10.35
CA ALA A 644 36.50 1.10 11.02
C ALA A 644 36.44 0.22 12.29
N ALA A 645 35.36 0.29 13.07
CA ALA A 645 35.17 -0.55 14.26
C ALA A 645 34.88 -2.02 13.90
N ALA A 646 34.07 -2.27 12.86
CA ALA A 646 33.80 -3.63 12.37
C ALA A 646 35.04 -4.28 11.74
N ALA A 647 35.82 -3.52 10.97
CA ALA A 647 37.10 -3.99 10.42
C ALA A 647 38.13 -4.28 11.52
N ALA A 648 38.18 -3.47 12.58
CA ALA A 648 39.05 -3.73 13.73
C ALA A 648 38.64 -5.01 14.50
N ALA A 649 37.34 -5.30 14.61
CA ALA A 649 36.84 -6.52 15.24
C ALA A 649 37.11 -7.79 14.39
N ALA A 650 37.09 -7.67 13.06
CA ALA A 650 37.40 -8.78 12.14
C ALA A 650 38.90 -9.10 12.01
N VAL A 651 39.78 -8.20 12.46
CA VAL A 651 41.25 -8.34 12.38
C VAL A 651 41.87 -8.80 13.71
N SER A 652 41.06 -9.28 14.67
CA SER A 652 41.60 -9.92 15.88
C SER A 652 41.55 -11.45 15.78
N PRO A 653 42.68 -12.08 15.42
CA PRO A 653 43.02 -13.39 15.91
C PRO A 653 44.38 -13.31 16.59
N PHE A 654 44.43 -12.80 17.83
CA PHE A 654 45.50 -13.11 18.79
C PHE A 654 44.95 -13.11 20.20
#